data_AF-A0A651GFL5-F1
#
_entry.id   AF-A0A651GFL5-F1
#
_cell.length_a   1.000
_cell.length_b   1.000
_cell.length_c   1.000
_cell.angle_alpha   90.00
_cell.angle_beta   90.00
_cell.angle_gamma   90.00
#
_symmetry.space_group_name_H-M   'P 1'
#
loop_
_entity.id
_entity.type
_entity.pdbx_description
1 polymer ?
#
loop_
_entity_poly.entity_id
_entity_poly.type
_entity_poly.pdbx_seq_one_letter_code
_entity_poly.pdbx_strand_id
1 'polypeptide(L)'
;MLMNECLRWFVPVVGWDGLSSPTPVRLIMPENIVESGDHDHRSVLASVGKDGRRKRLYVAIVGGFWYRLRVAVAIVLIAFYIAAPLITINGLPMIRIDIPNRQYIMFGHIFWPHDFFYFLLLFLTAVIGTVALVSLLGRVFCGWICPHNVFLEMVYRPIERLFEGPAHRHRLNDRRGLTTQQRLRRLGKWAAYTLVSGALANTATALFTGTDAFLYGLIIDPIEHPAAATFFLFTFAGILGNFVWFREQMCTIICPYGRLQSALLDSESLIVGYDHRRGEPRGKPSVETGDCIDCYRCVEVCPTGIDIRNGTQMECIQCSACIDACNQVMQRLERPINLISYTSENTLAGKPRRLVRPRTALYGVVLCILIVVSSVLIVNRPLLQMTRLRDGNQGTVIRDAEGNRFVAGSTSIAMVNKTWQDRRAEVLYDEDSPATVVSRHDILEIPANSRSEHSFNVRVPLEAFQGRYHETVIRLSVVPDPHTLAPAPNAFPERGCVMSESHAEDQSQPKKPRRLNLWPWVPVIVIGAAVIPNTMKIMNAQRYPAHTVEDRPWEASRGFDEERDARVAFADAGLILSAQLGRSQQGLRLHLNGDDDIIASDLYDLRLHCYRPNDPQADRLIAWDDPTQALDLSDLRAGLWVFTLTGYLDGTPIRHTLRAHAGVVGAR
;
A
#
# COMPACT_ATOMS: atom_id res chain seq x y z
N MET A 1 -13.10 9.50 36.82
CA MET A 1 -12.46 10.72 37.36
C MET A 1 -10.94 10.61 37.33
N LEU A 2 -10.34 9.55 37.88
CA LEU A 2 -8.89 9.25 37.77
C LEU A 2 -8.37 9.06 36.32
N MET A 3 -9.19 8.51 35.42
CA MET A 3 -8.83 8.39 33.99
C MET A 3 -8.77 9.75 33.25
N ASN A 4 -9.52 10.75 33.73
CA ASN A 4 -9.47 12.13 33.20
C ASN A 4 -8.25 12.90 33.72
N GLU A 5 -7.75 12.57 34.91
CA GLU A 5 -6.55 13.16 35.50
C GLU A 5 -5.27 12.62 34.81
N CYS A 6 -5.19 11.33 34.50
CA CYS A 6 -4.05 10.77 33.75
C CYS A 6 -3.93 11.33 32.31
N LEU A 7 -5.05 11.66 31.66
CA LEU A 7 -5.07 12.28 30.32
C LEU A 7 -4.50 13.71 30.31
N ARG A 8 -4.48 14.41 31.45
CA ARG A 8 -3.92 15.77 31.56
C ARG A 8 -2.40 15.80 31.63
N TRP A 9 -1.76 14.73 32.10
CA TRP A 9 -0.29 14.67 32.24
C TRP A 9 0.44 14.34 30.93
N PHE A 10 -0.20 13.63 30.00
CA PHE A 10 0.43 13.26 28.71
C PHE A 10 0.31 14.33 27.61
N VAL A 11 -0.39 15.44 27.86
CA VAL A 11 -0.58 16.53 26.89
C VAL A 11 -0.06 17.85 27.48
N PRO A 12 1.22 18.21 27.29
CA PRO A 12 1.67 19.54 27.67
C PRO A 12 1.20 20.55 26.63
N VAL A 13 0.37 21.49 27.09
CA VAL A 13 0.20 22.85 26.56
C VAL A 13 -0.36 22.98 25.13
N VAL A 14 -1.64 22.65 24.98
CA VAL A 14 -2.53 23.44 24.12
C VAL A 14 -3.73 23.79 24.97
N GLY A 15 -3.84 25.07 25.36
CA GLY A 15 -5.01 25.58 26.07
C GLY A 15 -6.28 25.26 25.28
N TRP A 16 -7.18 24.51 25.90
CA TRP A 16 -8.51 24.20 25.36
C TRP A 16 -9.47 25.41 25.45
N ASP A 17 -9.06 26.49 26.13
CA ASP A 17 -9.86 27.70 26.33
C ASP A 17 -9.87 28.67 25.12
N GLY A 18 -9.20 28.30 24.03
CA GLY A 18 -9.22 29.05 22.76
C GLY A 18 -10.28 28.59 21.74
N LEU A 19 -11.18 27.67 22.11
CA LEU A 19 -12.18 27.09 21.20
C LEU A 19 -13.51 27.88 21.08
N SER A 20 -13.63 29.06 21.70
CA SER A 20 -14.91 29.77 21.83
C SER A 20 -15.00 31.16 21.18
N SER A 21 -14.01 31.63 20.43
CA SER A 21 -14.16 32.89 19.66
C SER A 21 -14.15 32.65 18.14
N PRO A 22 -15.21 33.07 17.42
CA PRO A 22 -15.31 32.90 15.99
C PRO A 22 -14.39 33.92 15.32
N THR A 23 -13.33 33.47 14.66
CA THR A 23 -12.68 34.33 13.67
C THR A 23 -13.68 34.56 12.53
N PRO A 24 -13.97 35.83 12.17
CA PRO A 24 -14.86 36.12 11.06
C PRO A 24 -14.27 35.48 9.80
N VAL A 25 -15.04 34.60 9.18
CA VAL A 25 -14.71 33.97 7.90
C VAL A 25 -14.80 35.05 6.82
N ARG A 26 -13.74 35.83 6.64
CA ARG A 26 -13.47 36.37 5.31
C ARG A 26 -13.12 35.18 4.44
N LEU A 27 -14.00 34.86 3.49
CA LEU A 27 -13.74 33.97 2.36
C LEU A 27 -12.62 34.58 1.51
N ILE A 28 -11.39 34.53 2.02
CA ILE A 28 -10.21 34.76 1.19
C ILE A 28 -10.03 33.45 0.44
N MET A 29 -10.51 33.41 -0.81
CA MET A 29 -10.21 32.31 -1.72
C MET A 29 -8.68 32.16 -1.77
N PRO A 30 -8.11 31.03 -1.37
CA PRO A 30 -6.68 30.82 -1.54
C PRO A 30 -6.37 30.76 -3.04
N GLU A 31 -5.53 31.66 -3.56
CA GLU A 31 -5.12 31.75 -4.97
C GLU A 31 -4.71 30.41 -5.61
N ASN A 32 -4.13 29.49 -4.83
CA ASN A 32 -3.69 28.17 -5.33
C ASN A 32 -4.83 27.14 -5.48
N ILE A 33 -6.04 27.50 -5.05
CA ILE A 33 -7.27 26.75 -5.33
C ILE A 33 -7.95 27.32 -6.57
N VAL A 34 -7.72 28.59 -6.92
CA VAL A 34 -8.21 29.16 -8.19
C VAL A 34 -7.48 28.55 -9.40
N GLU A 35 -6.23 28.08 -9.23
CA GLU A 35 -5.56 27.22 -10.23
C GLU A 35 -6.22 25.83 -10.43
N SER A 36 -7.22 25.44 -9.63
CA SER A 36 -7.98 24.20 -9.85
C SER A 36 -9.03 24.29 -10.95
N GLY A 37 -9.11 25.41 -11.66
CA GLY A 37 -9.75 25.49 -12.97
C GLY A 37 -9.01 24.59 -13.96
N ASP A 38 -9.60 23.42 -14.21
CA ASP A 38 -9.19 22.49 -15.28
C ASP A 38 -7.80 21.83 -15.11
N HIS A 39 -7.62 21.16 -13.99
CA HIS A 39 -6.65 20.06 -13.93
C HIS A 39 -7.36 18.78 -14.33
N ASP A 40 -6.84 18.11 -15.37
CA ASP A 40 -7.22 16.74 -15.69
C ASP A 40 -6.81 15.82 -14.52
N HIS A 41 -7.72 15.70 -13.57
CA HIS A 41 -7.61 14.83 -12.39
C HIS A 41 -7.48 13.34 -12.76
N ARG A 42 -7.63 12.99 -14.05
CA ARG A 42 -7.44 11.62 -14.54
C ARG A 42 -6.00 11.37 -14.98
N SER A 43 -5.26 12.39 -15.41
CA SER A 43 -3.87 12.23 -15.89
C SER A 43 -2.80 12.68 -14.91
N VAL A 44 -3.09 13.55 -13.94
CA VAL A 44 -2.09 14.06 -12.99
C VAL A 44 -2.54 13.89 -11.53
N LEU A 45 -1.62 13.36 -10.70
CA LEU A 45 -1.83 13.21 -9.25
C LEU A 45 -1.96 14.59 -8.58
N ALA A 46 -2.90 14.74 -7.64
CA ALA A 46 -3.16 16.03 -6.96
C ALA A 46 -1.94 16.63 -6.22
N SER A 47 -0.96 15.81 -5.83
CA SER A 47 0.28 16.24 -5.15
C SER A 47 1.43 16.59 -6.11
N VAL A 48 1.23 16.51 -7.42
CA VAL A 48 2.24 16.71 -8.46
C VAL A 48 1.74 17.76 -9.46
N GLY A 49 2.59 18.73 -9.80
CA GLY A 49 2.29 19.73 -10.83
C GLY A 49 2.33 19.13 -12.23
N LYS A 50 1.80 19.87 -13.22
CA LYS A 50 1.88 19.48 -14.64
C LYS A 50 3.32 19.29 -15.14
N ASP A 51 4.27 19.98 -14.51
CA ASP A 51 5.71 19.91 -14.75
C ASP A 51 6.41 18.72 -14.04
N GLY A 52 5.64 17.87 -13.35
CA GLY A 52 6.19 16.75 -12.57
C GLY A 52 6.80 17.15 -11.23
N ARG A 53 6.82 18.45 -10.88
CA ARG A 53 7.36 18.91 -9.60
C ARG A 53 6.36 18.67 -8.48
N ARG A 54 6.88 18.46 -7.26
CA ARG A 54 6.04 18.24 -6.08
C ARG A 54 5.31 19.53 -5.69
N LYS A 55 3.98 19.46 -5.54
CA LYS A 55 3.18 20.50 -4.89
C LYS A 55 3.12 20.22 -3.39
N ARG A 56 3.65 21.11 -2.56
CA ARG A 56 3.57 20.97 -1.10
C ARG A 56 2.13 21.18 -0.63
N LEU A 57 1.57 20.19 0.07
CA LEU A 57 0.21 20.27 0.61
C LEU A 57 0.20 20.87 2.02
N TYR A 58 -0.59 21.92 2.19
CA TYR A 58 -0.82 22.59 3.48
C TYR A 58 -2.22 22.22 3.96
N VAL A 59 -2.31 21.18 4.79
CA VAL A 59 -3.57 20.55 5.18
C VAL A 59 -4.12 21.22 6.44
N ALA A 60 -5.38 21.64 6.40
CA ALA A 60 -6.06 22.17 7.58
C ALA A 60 -6.64 21.03 8.43
N ILE A 61 -6.38 21.06 9.74
CA ILE A 61 -6.96 20.11 10.69
C ILE A 61 -8.29 20.69 11.20
N VAL A 62 -9.36 19.92 11.01
CA VAL A 62 -10.71 20.25 11.43
C VAL A 62 -11.19 19.22 12.45
N GLY A 63 -11.84 19.69 13.52
CA GLY A 63 -12.45 18.83 14.53
C GLY A 63 -13.83 18.33 14.10
N GLY A 64 -14.31 17.27 14.71
CA GLY A 64 -15.61 16.70 14.38
C GLY A 64 -15.78 15.33 15.02
N PHE A 65 -16.88 14.66 14.68
CA PHE A 65 -17.14 13.32 15.20
C PHE A 65 -16.10 12.33 14.69
N TRP A 66 -15.84 12.33 13.38
CA TRP A 66 -14.92 11.38 12.77
C TRP A 66 -13.47 11.65 13.18
N TYR A 67 -13.07 12.91 13.29
CA TYR A 67 -11.76 13.28 13.82
C TYR A 67 -11.53 12.75 15.24
N ARG A 68 -12.50 12.90 16.15
CA ARG A 68 -12.39 12.38 17.52
C ARG A 68 -12.25 10.86 17.55
N LEU A 69 -13.03 10.16 16.73
CA LEU A 69 -12.94 8.71 16.62
C LEU A 69 -11.58 8.27 16.06
N ARG A 70 -11.05 8.96 15.03
CA ARG A 70 -9.72 8.68 14.49
C ARG A 70 -8.60 8.92 15.51
N VAL A 71 -8.72 9.98 16.32
CA VAL A 71 -7.79 10.24 17.42
C VAL A 71 -7.83 9.12 18.45
N ALA A 72 -9.01 8.65 18.85
CA ALA A 72 -9.14 7.53 19.79
C ALA A 72 -8.49 6.25 19.25
N VAL A 73 -8.77 5.89 17.99
CA VAL A 73 -8.15 4.73 17.33
C VAL A 73 -6.62 4.89 17.25
N ALA A 74 -6.14 6.07 16.88
CA ALA A 74 -4.72 6.36 16.81
C ALA A 74 -4.02 6.24 18.18
N ILE A 75 -4.63 6.74 19.26
CA ILE A 75 -4.09 6.60 20.61
C ILE A 75 -3.94 5.13 20.98
N VAL A 76 -4.97 4.30 20.73
CA VAL A 76 -4.91 2.86 21.00
C VAL A 76 -3.79 2.18 20.20
N LEU A 77 -3.66 2.49 18.91
CA LEU A 77 -2.62 1.90 18.05
C LEU A 77 -1.20 2.34 18.45
N ILE A 78 -1.01 3.61 18.78
CA ILE A 78 0.29 4.14 19.23
C ILE A 78 0.65 3.56 20.60
N ALA A 79 -0.32 3.49 21.53
CA ALA A 79 -0.12 2.86 22.83
C ALA A 79 0.25 1.38 22.67
N PHE A 80 -0.44 0.65 21.80
CA PHE A 80 -0.09 -0.74 21.49
C PHE A 80 1.33 -0.87 20.91
N TYR A 81 1.71 -0.01 19.97
CA TYR A 81 3.05 -0.01 19.38
C TYR A 81 4.15 0.18 20.43
N ILE A 82 3.97 1.11 21.37
CA ILE A 82 4.92 1.40 22.44
C ILE A 82 4.91 0.28 23.50
N ALA A 83 3.74 -0.25 23.85
CA ALA A 83 3.59 -1.27 24.88
C ALA A 83 4.05 -2.66 24.43
N ALA A 84 3.97 -2.96 23.14
CA ALA A 84 4.23 -4.30 22.61
C ALA A 84 5.62 -4.88 22.93
N PRO A 85 6.74 -4.12 22.82
CA PRO A 85 8.04 -4.64 23.26
C PRO A 85 8.20 -4.62 24.79
N LEU A 86 7.49 -3.75 25.52
CA LEU A 86 7.69 -3.52 26.96
C LEU A 86 6.96 -4.53 27.85
N ILE A 87 5.80 -5.02 27.41
CA ILE A 87 5.01 -5.97 28.17
C ILE A 87 5.60 -7.36 27.99
N THR A 88 5.98 -8.00 29.10
CA THR A 88 6.45 -9.38 29.13
C THR A 88 5.32 -10.30 29.62
N ILE A 89 5.17 -11.45 28.95
CA ILE A 89 4.24 -12.53 29.28
C ILE A 89 5.10 -13.77 29.49
N ASN A 90 5.06 -14.34 30.70
CA ASN A 90 5.87 -15.52 31.09
C ASN A 90 7.39 -15.34 30.86
N GLY A 91 7.91 -14.14 31.11
CA GLY A 91 9.33 -13.82 30.93
C GLY A 91 9.76 -13.54 29.49
N LEU A 92 8.85 -13.63 28.51
CA LEU A 92 9.09 -13.32 27.11
C LEU A 92 8.32 -12.07 26.68
N PRO A 93 8.86 -11.20 25.82
CA PRO A 93 8.16 -10.01 25.34
C PRO A 93 6.89 -10.39 24.56
N MET A 94 5.87 -9.53 24.61
CA MET A 94 4.59 -9.78 23.92
C MET A 94 4.80 -9.90 22.42
N ILE A 95 5.59 -9.03 21.79
CA ILE A 95 5.99 -9.17 20.38
C ILE A 95 7.49 -8.88 20.28
N ARG A 96 8.27 -9.82 19.75
CA ARG A 96 9.68 -9.61 19.39
C ARG A 96 10.04 -10.42 18.15
N ILE A 97 10.78 -9.79 17.23
CA ILE A 97 11.37 -10.46 16.07
C ILE A 97 12.88 -10.55 16.31
N ASP A 98 13.31 -11.66 16.90
CA ASP A 98 14.72 -11.92 17.24
C ASP A 98 15.45 -12.49 16.01
N ILE A 99 15.98 -11.59 15.18
CA ILE A 99 16.74 -11.95 13.98
C ILE A 99 18.02 -12.75 14.33
N PRO A 100 18.83 -12.36 15.33
CA PRO A 100 20.05 -13.11 15.69
C PRO A 100 19.79 -14.58 16.03
N ASN A 101 18.78 -14.85 16.88
CA ASN A 101 18.45 -16.21 17.29
C ASN A 101 17.49 -16.92 16.33
N ARG A 102 17.02 -16.22 15.29
CA ARG A 102 16.00 -16.69 14.33
C ARG A 102 14.71 -17.14 15.02
N GLN A 103 14.34 -16.42 16.08
CA GLN A 103 13.17 -16.70 16.90
C GLN A 103 12.15 -15.58 16.73
N TYR A 104 10.89 -15.94 16.54
CA TYR A 104 9.78 -14.99 16.52
C TYR A 104 8.96 -15.21 17.77
N ILE A 105 8.90 -14.21 18.64
CA ILE A 105 8.13 -14.25 19.87
C ILE A 105 6.82 -13.50 19.63
N MET A 106 5.71 -14.18 19.81
CA MET A 106 4.38 -13.60 19.66
C MET A 106 3.46 -14.07 20.78
N PHE A 107 2.90 -13.12 21.53
CA PHE A 107 2.09 -13.31 22.74
C PHE A 107 2.75 -14.24 23.76
N GLY A 108 4.06 -14.10 23.95
CA GLY A 108 4.86 -14.96 24.82
C GLY A 108 5.28 -16.30 24.20
N HIS A 109 4.76 -16.72 23.05
CA HIS A 109 5.16 -18.00 22.44
C HIS A 109 6.33 -17.84 21.48
N ILE A 110 7.32 -18.73 21.57
CA ILE A 110 8.44 -18.80 20.62
C ILE A 110 8.05 -19.64 19.40
N PHE A 111 8.14 -19.02 18.23
CA PHE A 111 8.04 -19.64 16.93
C PHE A 111 9.44 -19.74 16.31
N TRP A 112 9.83 -20.98 16.03
CA TRP A 112 11.11 -21.31 15.43
C TRP A 112 10.99 -21.36 13.90
N PRO A 113 12.10 -21.38 13.13
CA PRO A 113 12.05 -21.40 11.67
C PRO A 113 11.30 -22.62 11.08
N HIS A 114 11.27 -23.76 11.76
CA HIS A 114 10.48 -24.93 11.32
C HIS A 114 8.97 -24.74 11.51
N ASP A 115 8.55 -23.81 12.38
CA ASP A 115 7.16 -23.41 12.57
C ASP A 115 6.73 -22.34 11.54
N PHE A 116 7.57 -22.03 10.53
CA PHE A 116 7.27 -21.03 9.51
C PHE A 116 5.99 -21.33 8.72
N PHE A 117 5.57 -22.60 8.64
CA PHE A 117 4.30 -22.97 8.03
C PHE A 117 3.08 -22.30 8.70
N TYR A 118 3.08 -22.17 10.03
CA TYR A 118 2.01 -21.47 10.75
C TYR A 118 2.00 -19.97 10.41
N PHE A 119 3.18 -19.37 10.28
CA PHE A 119 3.32 -17.98 9.87
C PHE A 119 2.82 -17.77 8.43
N LEU A 120 3.17 -18.66 7.49
CA LEU A 120 2.68 -18.60 6.12
C LEU A 120 1.15 -18.65 6.06
N LEU A 121 0.55 -19.53 6.86
CA LEU A 121 -0.90 -19.68 6.91
C LEU A 121 -1.59 -18.46 7.56
N LEU A 122 -1.01 -17.92 8.63
CA LEU A 122 -1.46 -16.67 9.25
C LEU A 122 -1.35 -15.49 8.24
N PHE A 123 -0.24 -15.42 7.51
CA PHE A 123 -0.01 -14.40 6.49
C PHE A 123 -1.04 -14.51 5.36
N LEU A 124 -1.29 -15.71 4.85
CA LEU A 124 -2.32 -15.94 3.83
C LEU A 124 -3.71 -15.54 4.34
N THR A 125 -4.04 -15.91 5.57
CA THR A 125 -5.28 -15.52 6.24
C THR A 125 -5.39 -14.00 6.35
N ALA A 126 -4.31 -13.29 6.70
CA ALA A 126 -4.29 -11.84 6.78
C ALA A 126 -4.44 -11.18 5.39
N VAL A 127 -3.81 -11.72 4.35
CA VAL A 127 -3.94 -11.22 2.96
C VAL A 127 -5.36 -11.38 2.45
N ILE A 128 -5.94 -12.58 2.55
CA ILE A 128 -7.32 -12.84 2.14
C ILE A 128 -8.31 -12.04 3.00
N GLY A 129 -8.06 -11.96 4.30
CA GLY A 129 -8.86 -11.16 5.23
C GLY A 129 -8.84 -9.68 4.86
N THR A 130 -7.69 -9.17 4.43
CA THR A 130 -7.55 -7.81 3.94
C THR A 130 -8.32 -7.59 2.64
N VAL A 131 -8.24 -8.52 1.69
CA VAL A 131 -9.03 -8.46 0.44
C VAL A 131 -10.54 -8.47 0.73
N ALA A 132 -10.99 -9.35 1.63
CA ALA A 132 -12.38 -9.40 2.07
C ALA A 132 -12.81 -8.08 2.72
N LEU A 133 -12.00 -7.55 3.64
CA LEU A 133 -12.25 -6.28 4.33
C LEU A 133 -12.33 -5.12 3.33
N VAL A 134 -11.41 -5.04 2.37
CA VAL A 134 -11.36 -3.98 1.36
C VAL A 134 -12.57 -4.04 0.43
N SER A 135 -13.02 -5.24 0.05
CA SER A 135 -14.22 -5.38 -0.77
C SER A 135 -15.51 -4.90 -0.08
N LEU A 136 -15.52 -4.84 1.25
CA LEU A 136 -16.67 -4.41 2.05
C LEU A 136 -16.55 -2.95 2.50
N LEU A 137 -15.43 -2.61 3.13
CA LEU A 137 -15.17 -1.32 3.79
C LEU A 137 -14.30 -0.39 2.94
N GLY A 138 -13.88 -0.81 1.76
CA GLY A 138 -13.02 -0.02 0.89
C GLY A 138 -11.63 0.24 1.48
N ARG A 139 -11.20 1.49 1.44
CA ARG A 139 -9.87 1.95 1.85
C ARG A 139 -9.82 2.51 3.26
N VAL A 140 -10.80 2.20 4.11
CA VAL A 140 -10.85 2.61 5.52
C VAL A 140 -9.55 2.27 6.26
N PHE A 141 -8.89 1.13 5.94
CA PHE A 141 -7.58 0.81 6.53
C PHE A 141 -6.54 1.92 6.33
N CYS A 142 -6.43 2.50 5.13
CA CYS A 142 -5.47 3.56 4.83
C CYS A 142 -5.73 4.83 5.67
N GLY A 143 -7.01 5.16 5.89
CA GLY A 143 -7.41 6.35 6.65
C GLY A 143 -7.31 6.19 8.17
N TRP A 144 -7.48 4.97 8.67
CA TRP A 144 -7.75 4.72 10.10
C TRP A 144 -6.67 3.91 10.83
N ILE A 145 -6.11 2.89 10.18
CA ILE A 145 -5.26 1.89 10.83
C ILE A 145 -3.81 1.98 10.34
N CYS A 146 -3.60 2.39 9.08
CA CYS A 146 -2.29 2.44 8.46
C CYS A 146 -1.29 3.24 9.32
N PRO A 147 -0.18 2.62 9.79
CA PRO A 147 0.73 3.25 10.75
C PRO A 147 1.33 4.54 10.20
N HIS A 148 1.68 4.56 8.91
CA HIS A 148 2.17 5.77 8.24
C HIS A 148 1.19 6.95 8.35
N ASN A 149 -0.10 6.72 8.06
CA ASN A 149 -1.09 7.78 8.12
C ASN A 149 -1.42 8.20 9.56
N VAL A 150 -1.46 7.24 10.49
CA VAL A 150 -1.67 7.50 11.91
C VAL A 150 -0.57 8.43 12.46
N PHE A 151 0.71 8.10 12.23
CA PHE A 151 1.81 8.96 12.68
C PHE A 151 1.82 10.31 11.97
N LEU A 152 1.64 10.34 10.64
CA LEU A 152 1.67 11.61 9.89
C LEU A 152 0.56 12.56 10.33
N GLU A 153 -0.69 12.08 10.41
CA GLU A 153 -1.86 12.91 10.69
C GLU A 153 -2.06 13.21 12.19
N MET A 154 -1.71 12.28 13.08
CA MET A 154 -1.99 12.41 14.52
C MET A 154 -0.77 12.80 15.37
N VAL A 155 0.43 12.75 14.80
CA VAL A 155 1.67 13.14 15.50
C VAL A 155 2.38 14.28 14.78
N TYR A 156 2.81 14.08 13.54
CA TYR A 156 3.65 15.08 12.85
C TYR A 156 2.88 16.34 12.43
N ARG A 157 1.65 16.23 11.92
CA ARG A 157 0.84 17.42 11.56
C ARG A 157 0.43 18.28 12.77
N PRO A 158 0.01 17.71 13.92
CA PRO A 158 -0.23 18.50 15.12
C PRO A 158 1.02 19.24 15.61
N ILE A 159 2.20 18.59 15.57
CA ILE A 159 3.48 19.24 15.88
C ILE A 159 3.74 20.40 14.91
N GLU A 160 3.56 20.19 13.61
CA GLU A 160 3.71 21.25 12.60
C GLU A 160 2.79 22.44 12.90
N ARG A 161 1.52 22.17 13.22
CA ARG A 161 0.53 23.20 13.55
C ARG A 161 0.88 23.94 14.84
N LEU A 162 1.44 23.26 15.84
CA LEU A 162 1.85 23.87 17.12
C LEU A 162 2.96 24.91 16.91
N PHE A 163 3.99 24.57 16.12
CA PHE A 163 5.14 25.46 15.91
C PHE A 163 4.93 26.48 14.78
N GLU A 164 4.36 26.09 13.64
CA GLU A 164 4.23 26.95 12.46
C GLU A 164 2.85 27.62 12.32
N GLY A 165 1.87 27.18 13.10
CA GLY A 165 0.52 27.73 13.11
C GLY A 165 -0.41 27.10 12.07
N PRO A 166 -1.57 27.72 11.78
CA PRO A 166 -2.53 27.19 10.82
C PRO A 166 -1.97 27.14 9.39
N ALA A 167 -2.55 26.26 8.56
CA ALA A 167 -2.10 26.02 7.18
C ALA A 167 -1.93 27.29 6.33
N HIS A 168 -2.81 28.29 6.48
CA HIS A 168 -2.71 29.56 5.75
C HIS A 168 -1.44 30.35 6.13
N ARG A 169 -1.09 30.38 7.43
CA ARG A 169 0.06 31.13 7.95
C ARG A 169 1.35 30.44 7.52
N HIS A 170 1.37 29.12 7.56
CA HIS A 170 2.50 28.32 7.09
C HIS A 170 2.79 28.56 5.61
N ARG A 171 1.77 28.53 4.75
CA ARG A 171 1.88 28.86 3.33
C ARG A 171 2.40 30.28 3.10
N LEU A 172 1.92 31.25 3.89
CA LEU A 172 2.35 32.65 3.77
C LEU A 172 3.83 32.82 4.15
N ASN A 173 4.27 32.16 5.23
CA ASN A 173 5.65 32.22 5.70
C ASN A 173 6.64 31.62 4.69
N ASP A 174 6.24 30.54 4.02
CA ASP A 174 7.07 29.93 2.98
C ASP A 174 7.20 30.84 1.72
N ARG A 175 6.27 31.79 1.52
CA ARG A 175 6.34 32.79 0.43
C ARG A 175 7.07 34.07 0.80
N ARG A 176 6.81 34.62 1.99
CA ARG A 176 7.29 35.95 2.40
C ARG A 176 8.63 35.92 3.14
N GLY A 177 9.21 34.73 3.35
CA GLY A 177 10.42 34.54 4.13
C GLY A 177 10.14 34.49 5.65
N LEU A 178 11.11 33.95 6.39
CA LEU A 178 10.97 33.72 7.83
C LEU A 178 11.58 34.87 8.65
N THR A 179 10.77 35.43 9.55
CA THR A 179 11.24 36.30 10.64
C THR A 179 12.09 35.50 11.66
N THR A 180 12.91 36.18 12.46
CA THR A 180 13.75 35.54 13.50
C THR A 180 12.94 34.67 14.46
N GLN A 181 11.77 35.16 14.89
CA GLN A 181 10.85 34.40 15.74
C GLN A 181 10.32 33.14 15.04
N GLN A 182 10.02 33.21 13.74
CA GLN A 182 9.59 32.05 12.96
C GLN A 182 10.71 31.04 12.72
N ARG A 183 11.96 31.49 12.58
CA ARG A 183 13.13 30.60 12.52
C ARG A 183 13.29 29.81 13.81
N LEU A 184 13.17 30.47 14.98
CA LEU A 184 13.24 29.80 16.27
C LEU A 184 12.12 28.76 16.45
N ARG A 185 10.88 29.09 16.06
CA ARG A 185 9.77 28.13 16.06
C ARG A 185 10.03 26.95 15.11
N ARG A 186 10.61 27.21 13.94
CA ARG A 186 10.98 26.17 12.97
C ARG A 186 12.08 25.26 13.54
N LEU A 187 13.06 25.80 14.25
CA LEU A 187 14.05 25.00 14.99
C LEU A 187 13.38 24.12 16.07
N GLY A 188 12.43 24.67 16.83
CA GLY A 188 11.63 23.91 17.79
C GLY A 188 10.86 22.75 17.15
N LYS A 189 10.27 22.98 15.96
CA LYS A 189 9.64 21.93 15.16
C LYS A 189 10.63 20.82 14.78
N TRP A 190 11.82 21.19 14.28
CA TRP A 190 12.85 20.22 13.93
C TRP A 190 13.31 19.42 15.16
N ALA A 191 13.50 20.07 16.31
CA ALA A 191 13.82 19.38 17.56
C ALA A 191 12.72 18.39 17.97
N ALA A 192 11.45 18.78 17.88
CA ALA A 192 10.31 17.90 18.16
C ALA A 192 10.24 16.71 17.18
N TYR A 193 10.47 16.94 15.89
CA TYR A 193 10.54 15.88 14.89
C TYR A 193 11.67 14.89 15.15
N THR A 194 12.86 15.38 15.50
CA THR A 194 14.00 14.55 15.89
C THR A 194 13.67 13.73 17.13
N LEU A 195 13.13 14.34 18.19
CA LEU A 195 12.79 13.64 19.43
C LEU A 195 11.74 12.54 19.21
N VAL A 196 10.66 12.87 18.50
CA VAL A 196 9.59 11.90 18.22
C VAL A 196 10.08 10.79 17.30
N SER A 197 10.82 11.12 16.23
CA SER A 197 11.37 10.10 15.33
C SER A 197 12.36 9.20 16.07
N GLY A 198 13.14 9.75 17.01
CA GLY A 198 14.03 9.01 17.90
C GLY A 198 13.26 8.04 18.80
N ALA A 199 12.18 8.48 19.45
CA ALA A 199 11.35 7.62 20.28
C ALA A 199 10.68 6.49 19.48
N LEU A 200 10.18 6.79 18.28
CA LEU A 200 9.59 5.79 17.39
C LEU A 200 10.63 4.78 16.89
N ALA A 201 11.80 5.25 16.47
CA ALA A 201 12.90 4.38 16.06
C ALA A 201 13.41 3.53 17.22
N ASN A 202 13.49 4.07 18.44
CA ASN A 202 13.91 3.33 19.61
C ASN A 202 12.93 2.20 19.95
N THR A 203 11.62 2.47 19.86
CA THR A 203 10.57 1.46 20.03
C THR A 203 10.68 0.36 18.97
N ALA A 204 10.95 0.73 17.71
CA ALA A 204 11.19 -0.23 16.64
C ALA A 204 12.42 -1.09 16.95
N THR A 205 13.54 -0.49 17.37
CA THR A 205 14.74 -1.22 17.78
C THR A 205 14.43 -2.22 18.90
N ALA A 206 13.65 -1.82 19.92
CA ALA A 206 13.22 -2.71 21.01
C ALA A 206 12.49 -3.97 20.51
N LEU A 207 11.66 -3.85 19.47
CA LEU A 207 10.95 -4.98 18.87
C LEU A 207 11.89 -5.99 18.18
N PHE A 208 13.09 -5.59 17.78
CA PHE A 208 14.05 -6.47 17.08
C PHE A 208 15.21 -6.93 17.97
N THR A 209 15.71 -6.06 18.85
CA THR A 209 16.89 -6.33 19.68
C THR A 209 16.57 -6.59 21.15
N GLY A 210 15.31 -6.42 21.57
CA GLY A 210 14.86 -6.60 22.95
C GLY A 210 14.84 -5.31 23.79
N THR A 211 14.21 -5.39 24.96
CA THR A 211 14.02 -4.29 25.92
C THR A 211 15.33 -3.83 26.57
N ASP A 212 16.30 -4.71 26.70
CA ASP A 212 17.57 -4.38 27.33
C ASP A 212 18.38 -3.46 26.41
N ALA A 213 18.40 -3.75 25.11
CA ALA A 213 18.95 -2.86 24.10
C ALA A 213 18.21 -1.49 24.04
N PHE A 214 16.92 -1.45 24.39
CA PHE A 214 16.09 -0.24 24.46
C PHE A 214 16.47 0.72 25.60
N LEU A 215 16.94 0.20 26.75
CA LEU A 215 17.37 1.01 27.91
C LEU A 215 18.88 1.30 27.89
N TYR A 216 19.70 0.31 27.51
CA TYR A 216 21.16 0.39 27.63
C TYR A 216 21.86 0.88 26.34
N GLY A 217 21.42 0.44 25.16
CA GLY A 217 22.15 0.69 23.90
C GLY A 217 22.04 2.12 23.34
N LEU A 218 21.01 2.90 23.71
CA LEU A 218 20.81 4.26 23.19
C LEU A 218 21.33 5.36 24.11
N ILE A 219 21.35 5.09 25.42
CA ILE A 219 21.73 6.06 26.45
C ILE A 219 23.17 5.82 26.94
N ILE A 220 23.65 4.57 26.93
CA ILE A 220 24.80 4.17 27.75
C ILE A 220 26.03 3.79 26.92
N ASP A 221 25.95 3.00 25.84
CA ASP A 221 27.12 2.80 24.94
C ASP A 221 26.79 2.26 23.52
N PRO A 222 26.91 3.08 22.45
CA PRO A 222 26.76 2.64 21.07
C PRO A 222 27.85 1.66 20.59
N ILE A 223 29.01 1.64 21.27
CA ILE A 223 30.17 0.84 20.87
C ILE A 223 30.01 -0.62 21.30
N GLU A 224 29.37 -0.87 22.44
CA GLU A 224 29.12 -2.23 22.95
C GLU A 224 28.02 -2.96 22.15
N HIS A 225 27.09 -2.22 21.54
CA HIS A 225 25.96 -2.77 20.80
C HIS A 225 25.85 -2.23 19.36
N PRO A 226 26.87 -2.46 18.50
CA PRO A 226 26.97 -1.82 17.18
C PRO A 226 25.82 -2.21 16.25
N ALA A 227 25.29 -3.44 16.36
CA ALA A 227 24.16 -3.90 15.57
C ALA A 227 22.85 -3.15 15.92
N ALA A 228 22.58 -2.96 17.22
CA ALA A 228 21.40 -2.23 17.68
C ALA A 228 21.51 -0.74 17.36
N ALA A 229 22.70 -0.14 17.56
CA ALA A 229 22.96 1.26 17.21
C ALA A 229 22.81 1.52 15.70
N THR A 230 23.32 0.63 14.86
CA THR A 230 23.18 0.74 13.40
C THR A 230 21.73 0.62 12.97
N PHE A 231 20.99 -0.36 13.51
CA PHE A 231 19.57 -0.53 13.22
C PHE A 231 18.74 0.68 13.67
N PHE A 232 19.02 1.22 14.85
CA PHE A 232 18.41 2.46 15.33
C PHE A 232 18.69 3.62 14.38
N LEU A 233 19.95 3.87 14.01
CA LEU A 233 20.32 5.01 13.16
C LEU A 233 19.63 4.92 11.79
N PHE A 234 19.63 3.73 11.19
CA PHE A 234 18.96 3.48 9.92
C PHE A 234 17.44 3.72 10.03
N THR A 235 16.81 3.17 11.07
CA THR A 235 15.37 3.31 11.30
C THR A 235 15.00 4.76 11.61
N PHE A 236 15.81 5.45 12.42
CA PHE A 236 15.68 6.86 12.77
C PHE A 236 15.77 7.75 11.53
N ALA A 237 16.81 7.58 10.71
CA ALA A 237 16.99 8.32 9.46
C ALA A 237 15.82 8.07 8.49
N GLY A 238 15.38 6.82 8.38
CA GLY A 238 14.23 6.43 7.55
C GLY A 238 12.92 7.07 8.01
N ILE A 239 12.60 7.01 9.30
CA ILE A 239 11.41 7.62 9.90
C ILE A 239 11.45 9.14 9.74
N LEU A 240 12.57 9.78 10.09
CA LEU A 240 12.74 11.22 9.98
C LEU A 240 12.61 11.67 8.51
N GLY A 241 13.35 11.05 7.59
CA GLY A 241 13.27 11.36 6.16
C GLY A 241 11.86 11.16 5.59
N ASN A 242 11.19 10.08 5.99
CA ASN A 242 9.82 9.80 5.59
C ASN A 242 8.83 10.86 6.10
N PHE A 243 8.78 11.17 7.39
CA PHE A 243 7.77 12.09 7.92
C PHE A 243 8.09 13.58 7.75
N VAL A 244 9.36 13.94 7.53
CA VAL A 244 9.75 15.33 7.30
C VAL A 244 9.65 15.71 5.83
N TRP A 245 10.20 14.87 4.95
CA TRP A 245 10.28 15.15 3.53
C TRP A 245 9.22 14.38 2.75
N PHE A 246 9.20 13.05 2.82
CA PHE A 246 8.41 12.22 1.89
C PHE A 246 6.88 12.30 2.10
N ARG A 247 6.44 12.20 3.35
CA ARG A 247 5.08 12.46 3.85
C ARG A 247 4.01 11.72 3.06
N GLU A 248 3.05 12.45 2.50
CA GLU A 248 1.94 11.92 1.69
C GLU A 248 2.39 11.17 0.41
N GLN A 249 3.61 11.41 -0.09
CA GLN A 249 4.13 10.73 -1.28
C GLN A 249 4.28 9.22 -1.09
N MET A 250 4.47 8.76 0.15
CA MET A 250 4.44 7.33 0.46
C MET A 250 3.13 6.69 0.03
N CYS A 251 2.01 7.37 0.29
CA CYS A 251 0.69 6.83 0.00
C CYS A 251 0.30 6.98 -1.47
N THR A 252 0.70 8.06 -2.15
CA THR A 252 0.30 8.34 -3.54
C THR A 252 1.25 7.70 -4.57
N ILE A 253 2.54 7.57 -4.26
CA ILE A 253 3.57 7.12 -5.22
C ILE A 253 4.05 5.70 -4.91
N ILE A 254 4.51 5.44 -3.68
CA ILE A 254 5.21 4.18 -3.36
C ILE A 254 4.28 3.04 -2.97
N CYS A 255 3.22 3.32 -2.20
CA CYS A 255 2.42 2.30 -1.55
C CYS A 255 1.73 1.36 -2.57
N PRO A 256 2.18 0.10 -2.72
CA PRO A 256 1.56 -0.84 -3.65
C PRO A 256 0.18 -1.26 -3.15
N TYR A 257 0.01 -1.27 -1.82
CA TYR A 257 -1.22 -1.63 -1.17
C TYR A 257 -2.36 -0.67 -1.50
N GLY A 258 -2.11 0.66 -1.47
CA GLY A 258 -3.12 1.65 -1.83
C GLY A 258 -3.64 1.49 -3.27
N ARG A 259 -2.74 1.13 -4.20
CA ARG A 259 -3.11 0.86 -5.61
C ARG A 259 -3.88 -0.44 -5.77
N LEU A 260 -3.40 -1.51 -5.13
CA LEU A 260 -4.09 -2.81 -5.13
C LEU A 260 -5.52 -2.68 -4.58
N GLN A 261 -5.69 -1.93 -3.48
CA GLN A 261 -7.00 -1.70 -2.90
C GLN A 261 -7.95 -0.99 -3.88
N SER A 262 -7.49 0.02 -4.62
CA SER A 262 -8.31 0.72 -5.62
C SER A 262 -8.81 -0.22 -6.72
N ALA A 263 -8.02 -1.24 -7.11
CA ALA A 263 -8.43 -2.25 -8.08
C ALA A 263 -9.41 -3.30 -7.50
N LEU A 264 -9.47 -3.44 -6.18
CA LEU A 264 -10.41 -4.34 -5.49
C LEU A 264 -11.76 -3.68 -5.21
N LEU A 265 -11.90 -2.37 -5.43
CA LEU A 265 -13.12 -1.63 -5.17
C LEU A 265 -14.25 -2.00 -6.15
N ASP A 266 -15.41 -2.11 -5.52
CA ASP A 266 -16.78 -2.27 -6.00
C ASP A 266 -17.62 -1.08 -6.43
N SER A 267 -18.71 -1.32 -7.18
CA SER A 267 -20.02 -0.62 -7.16
C SER A 267 -20.56 -0.01 -5.86
N GLU A 268 -20.04 -0.49 -4.75
CA GLU A 268 -20.85 -1.30 -3.85
C GLU A 268 -20.07 -1.47 -2.53
N SER A 269 -18.74 -1.54 -2.65
CA SER A 269 -17.76 -1.23 -1.62
C SER A 269 -18.03 0.12 -0.97
N LEU A 270 -17.69 0.25 0.32
CA LEU A 270 -17.80 1.51 1.02
C LEU A 270 -16.75 2.51 0.51
N ILE A 271 -17.21 3.72 0.19
CA ILE A 271 -16.40 4.85 -0.25
C ILE A 271 -16.77 6.10 0.57
N VAL A 272 -15.84 7.04 0.64
CA VAL A 272 -16.20 8.42 1.00
C VAL A 272 -16.59 9.09 -0.32
N GLY A 273 -17.84 9.51 -0.45
CA GLY A 273 -18.40 10.04 -1.69
C GLY A 273 -19.14 11.35 -1.50
N TYR A 274 -19.12 12.19 -2.53
CA TYR A 274 -19.89 13.43 -2.62
C TYR A 274 -21.20 13.18 -3.38
N ASP A 275 -22.33 13.56 -2.79
CA ASP A 275 -23.64 13.43 -3.41
C ASP A 275 -23.85 14.50 -4.50
N HIS A 276 -23.63 14.09 -5.75
CA HIS A 276 -23.78 14.98 -6.91
C HIS A 276 -25.23 15.41 -7.14
N ARG A 277 -26.21 14.54 -6.87
CA ARG A 277 -27.63 14.86 -7.11
C ARG A 277 -28.13 15.94 -6.17
N ARG A 278 -27.58 15.95 -4.95
CA ARG A 278 -27.92 16.91 -3.91
C ARG A 278 -27.05 18.17 -3.97
N GLY A 279 -25.78 18.01 -4.34
CA GLY A 279 -24.80 19.09 -4.28
C GLY A 279 -24.78 20.00 -5.52
N GLU A 280 -25.17 19.50 -6.69
CA GLU A 280 -25.07 20.24 -7.96
C GLU A 280 -26.43 20.81 -8.42
N PRO A 281 -26.45 21.97 -9.11
CA PRO A 281 -25.29 22.80 -9.47
C PRO A 281 -24.75 23.58 -8.27
N ARG A 282 -23.43 23.52 -8.07
CA ARG A 282 -22.75 24.27 -7.00
C ARG A 282 -22.80 25.78 -7.26
N GLY A 283 -22.96 26.56 -6.19
CA GLY A 283 -22.95 28.01 -6.30
C GLY A 283 -23.36 28.71 -5.01
N LYS A 284 -23.43 30.05 -5.04
CA LYS A 284 -23.92 30.80 -3.90
C LYS A 284 -25.37 30.39 -3.57
N PRO A 285 -25.78 30.39 -2.29
CA PRO A 285 -27.13 29.99 -1.91
C PRO A 285 -28.20 30.74 -2.73
N SER A 286 -28.95 30.01 -3.53
CA SER A 286 -30.08 30.47 -4.32
C SER A 286 -31.10 29.33 -4.45
N VAL A 287 -32.26 29.59 -5.04
CA VAL A 287 -33.30 28.57 -5.27
C VAL A 287 -32.84 27.52 -6.29
N GLU A 288 -31.92 27.89 -7.18
CA GLU A 288 -31.43 27.04 -8.28
C GLU A 288 -30.11 26.33 -7.97
N THR A 289 -29.47 26.62 -6.83
CA THR A 289 -28.21 25.99 -6.44
C THR A 289 -28.43 24.81 -5.51
N GLY A 290 -27.65 23.76 -5.73
CA GLY A 290 -27.60 22.61 -4.86
C GLY A 290 -27.02 22.93 -3.48
N ASP A 291 -26.86 21.89 -2.67
CA ASP A 291 -26.39 22.04 -1.30
C ASP A 291 -24.91 22.47 -1.19
N CYS A 292 -24.12 22.26 -2.24
CA CYS A 292 -22.71 22.67 -2.29
C CYS A 292 -22.56 24.16 -2.61
N ILE A 293 -22.02 24.91 -1.66
CA ILE A 293 -21.78 26.36 -1.82
C ILE A 293 -20.41 26.70 -2.42
N ASP A 294 -19.73 25.73 -3.05
CA ASP A 294 -18.40 25.89 -3.66
C ASP A 294 -17.33 26.50 -2.73
N CYS A 295 -17.33 26.16 -1.44
CA CYS A 295 -16.43 26.77 -0.45
C CYS A 295 -15.03 26.12 -0.36
N TYR A 296 -14.78 25.05 -1.12
CA TYR A 296 -13.50 24.29 -1.16
C TYR A 296 -12.97 23.74 0.18
N ARG A 297 -13.77 23.77 1.25
CA ARG A 297 -13.30 23.32 2.57
C ARG A 297 -12.93 21.84 2.60
N CYS A 298 -13.62 21.01 1.82
CA CYS A 298 -13.32 19.59 1.66
C CYS A 298 -11.94 19.34 1.04
N VAL A 299 -11.46 20.23 0.16
CA VAL A 299 -10.15 20.14 -0.50
C VAL A 299 -9.04 20.59 0.46
N GLU A 300 -9.27 21.67 1.22
CA GLU A 300 -8.28 22.22 2.16
C GLU A 300 -7.91 21.25 3.30
N VAL A 301 -8.86 20.38 3.69
CA VAL A 301 -8.65 19.37 4.75
C VAL A 301 -8.19 18.01 4.21
N CYS A 302 -8.13 17.86 2.89
CA CYS A 302 -7.76 16.58 2.28
C CYS A 302 -6.25 16.34 2.42
N PRO A 303 -5.80 15.26 3.08
CA PRO A 303 -4.38 15.01 3.28
C PRO A 303 -3.62 14.67 1.99
N THR A 304 -4.34 14.22 0.95
CA THR A 304 -3.80 13.92 -0.38
C THR A 304 -4.12 15.00 -1.42
N GLY A 305 -4.82 16.07 -1.03
CA GLY A 305 -5.06 17.23 -1.89
C GLY A 305 -6.11 17.04 -3.00
N ILE A 306 -6.83 15.92 -3.00
CA ILE A 306 -7.88 15.66 -4.01
C ILE A 306 -9.11 16.55 -3.82
N ASP A 307 -9.79 16.81 -4.94
CA ASP A 307 -11.13 17.38 -4.93
C ASP A 307 -12.20 16.29 -5.02
N ILE A 308 -12.78 15.94 -3.88
CA ILE A 308 -13.80 14.88 -3.76
C ILE A 308 -15.06 15.12 -4.60
N ARG A 309 -15.27 16.35 -5.08
CA ARG A 309 -16.41 16.70 -5.94
C ARG A 309 -16.25 16.13 -7.36
N ASN A 310 -15.02 15.82 -7.79
CA ASN A 310 -14.75 15.14 -9.06
C ASN A 310 -14.96 13.62 -9.00
N GLY A 311 -15.62 13.11 -7.96
CA GLY A 311 -15.88 11.68 -7.77
C GLY A 311 -14.74 10.94 -7.07
N THR A 312 -14.78 9.60 -7.15
CA THR A 312 -13.83 8.72 -6.48
C THR A 312 -12.48 8.70 -7.18
N GLN A 313 -11.46 9.18 -6.49
CA GLN A 313 -10.07 9.23 -6.98
C GLN A 313 -9.18 8.19 -6.29
N MET A 314 -8.16 7.73 -7.01
CA MET A 314 -7.23 6.68 -6.54
C MET A 314 -6.36 7.12 -5.36
N GLU A 315 -6.28 8.40 -5.07
CA GLU A 315 -5.52 8.98 -3.95
C GLU A 315 -6.37 9.11 -2.68
N CYS A 316 -7.68 8.90 -2.76
CA CYS A 316 -8.55 9.00 -1.60
C CYS A 316 -8.28 7.88 -0.59
N ILE A 317 -7.70 8.23 0.55
CA ILE A 317 -7.44 7.29 1.66
C ILE A 317 -8.64 7.08 2.59
N GLN A 318 -9.83 7.59 2.24
CA GLN A 318 -11.07 7.44 3.01
C GLN A 318 -10.93 7.82 4.50
N CYS A 319 -10.25 8.93 4.79
CA CYS A 319 -9.93 9.38 6.15
C CYS A 319 -11.02 10.25 6.80
N SER A 320 -12.15 10.49 6.13
CA SER A 320 -13.33 11.24 6.60
C SER A 320 -13.14 12.72 6.99
N ALA A 321 -11.94 13.30 6.82
CA ALA A 321 -11.70 14.70 7.15
C ALA A 321 -12.62 15.67 6.36
N CYS A 322 -12.88 15.36 5.10
CA CYS A 322 -13.80 16.12 4.26
C CYS A 322 -15.26 16.04 4.71
N ILE A 323 -15.68 14.95 5.36
CA ILE A 323 -17.03 14.78 5.93
C ILE A 323 -17.23 15.78 7.07
N ASP A 324 -16.31 15.77 8.05
CA ASP A 324 -16.38 16.70 9.21
C ASP A 324 -16.35 18.17 8.75
N ALA A 325 -15.46 18.51 7.80
CA ALA A 325 -15.36 19.87 7.30
C ALA A 325 -16.60 20.33 6.54
N CYS A 326 -17.19 19.47 5.72
CA CYS A 326 -18.43 19.79 5.00
C CYS A 326 -19.61 19.91 5.96
N ASN A 327 -19.76 18.98 6.91
CA ASN A 327 -20.84 19.00 7.89
C ASN A 327 -20.84 20.28 8.74
N GLN A 328 -19.68 20.80 9.13
CA GLN A 328 -19.62 22.09 9.81
C GLN A 328 -20.12 23.26 8.97
N VAL A 329 -19.88 23.24 7.65
CA VAL A 329 -20.40 24.29 6.75
C VAL A 329 -21.91 24.13 6.61
N MET A 330 -22.40 22.92 6.38
CA MET A 330 -23.83 22.64 6.24
C MET A 330 -24.61 23.04 7.50
N GLN A 331 -24.08 22.74 8.69
CA GLN A 331 -24.69 23.14 9.96
C GLN A 331 -24.80 24.66 10.11
N ARG A 332 -23.79 25.43 9.69
CA ARG A 332 -23.83 26.91 9.74
C ARG A 332 -24.81 27.52 8.73
N LEU A 333 -25.07 26.81 7.63
CA LEU A 333 -26.04 27.19 6.61
C LEU A 333 -27.45 26.65 6.90
N GLU A 334 -27.62 25.94 8.02
CA GLU A 334 -28.88 25.27 8.38
C GLU A 334 -29.40 24.32 7.29
N ARG A 335 -28.48 23.73 6.52
CA ARG A 335 -28.77 22.72 5.50
C ARG A 335 -28.56 21.30 6.07
N PRO A 336 -29.18 20.25 5.49
CA PRO A 336 -28.99 18.90 5.99
C PRO A 336 -27.49 18.50 5.98
N ILE A 337 -27.05 17.72 6.96
CA ILE A 337 -25.66 17.25 7.00
C ILE A 337 -25.42 16.12 5.98
N ASN A 338 -24.18 15.62 5.89
CA ASN A 338 -23.79 14.45 5.10
C ASN A 338 -23.88 14.62 3.57
N LEU A 339 -23.60 15.82 3.06
CA LEU A 339 -23.39 16.04 1.62
C LEU A 339 -22.17 15.25 1.10
N ILE A 340 -21.17 15.07 1.95
CA ILE A 340 -20.11 14.08 1.80
C ILE A 340 -20.29 13.06 2.92
N SER A 341 -20.31 11.77 2.60
CA SER A 341 -20.55 10.71 3.58
C SER A 341 -19.89 9.39 3.19
N TYR A 342 -19.87 8.45 4.14
CA TYR A 342 -19.56 7.04 3.84
C TYR A 342 -20.77 6.42 3.14
N THR A 343 -20.58 6.03 1.89
CA THR A 343 -21.64 5.57 0.98
C THR A 343 -21.09 4.54 0.00
N SER A 344 -21.87 4.10 -0.99
CA SER A 344 -21.37 3.35 -2.14
C SER A 344 -21.77 4.06 -3.44
N GLU A 345 -21.09 3.76 -4.54
CA GLU A 345 -21.43 4.33 -5.86
C GLU A 345 -22.89 4.00 -6.25
N ASN A 346 -23.35 2.78 -5.96
CA ASN A 346 -24.73 2.38 -6.15
C ASN A 346 -25.70 3.17 -5.27
N THR A 347 -25.36 3.43 -4.00
CA THR A 347 -26.21 4.23 -3.10
C THR A 347 -26.33 5.67 -3.61
N LEU A 348 -25.22 6.27 -4.07
CA LEU A 348 -25.22 7.59 -4.71
C LEU A 348 -26.04 7.60 -6.03
N ALA A 349 -26.02 6.49 -6.77
CA ALA A 349 -26.87 6.28 -7.93
C ALA A 349 -28.35 5.95 -7.57
N GLY A 350 -28.72 5.91 -6.29
CA GLY A 350 -30.08 5.62 -5.81
C GLY A 350 -30.47 4.13 -5.82
N LYS A 351 -29.50 3.24 -5.96
CA LYS A 351 -29.69 1.78 -5.88
C LYS A 351 -29.39 1.29 -4.46
N PRO A 352 -30.11 0.27 -3.94
CA PRO A 352 -29.83 -0.28 -2.62
C PRO A 352 -28.47 -1.00 -2.58
N ARG A 353 -27.75 -0.86 -1.47
CA ARG A 353 -26.44 -1.49 -1.27
C ARG A 353 -26.54 -2.98 -0.92
N ARG A 354 -25.88 -3.79 -1.74
CA ARG A 354 -25.63 -5.25 -1.67
C ARG A 354 -24.58 -5.74 -0.67
N LEU A 355 -24.78 -5.95 0.64
CA LEU A 355 -23.65 -6.41 1.49
C LEU A 355 -23.10 -7.81 1.10
N VAL A 356 -23.98 -8.78 0.86
CA VAL A 356 -23.61 -10.14 0.44
C VAL A 356 -23.68 -10.24 -1.08
N ARG A 357 -22.55 -10.52 -1.72
CA ARG A 357 -22.40 -10.68 -3.17
C ARG A 357 -21.59 -11.94 -3.46
N PRO A 358 -21.68 -12.53 -4.66
CA PRO A 358 -20.90 -13.73 -4.98
C PRO A 358 -19.39 -13.58 -4.69
N ARG A 359 -18.82 -12.41 -5.03
CA ARG A 359 -17.41 -12.10 -4.78
C ARG A 359 -17.07 -11.97 -3.29
N THR A 360 -17.87 -11.21 -2.53
CA THR A 360 -17.63 -11.02 -1.08
C THR A 360 -17.92 -12.28 -0.28
N ALA A 361 -18.91 -13.08 -0.70
CA ALA A 361 -19.21 -14.39 -0.14
C ALA A 361 -18.06 -15.39 -0.39
N LEU A 362 -17.50 -15.43 -1.60
CA LEU A 362 -16.35 -16.28 -1.91
C LEU A 362 -15.16 -15.94 -1.00
N TYR A 363 -14.81 -14.65 -0.88
CA TYR A 363 -13.73 -14.22 0.01
C TYR A 363 -14.03 -14.55 1.48
N GLY A 364 -15.27 -14.35 1.91
CA GLY A 364 -15.72 -14.71 3.27
C GLY A 364 -15.59 -16.20 3.55
N VAL A 365 -16.02 -17.07 2.62
CA VAL A 365 -15.92 -18.53 2.76
C VAL A 365 -14.46 -18.98 2.80
N VAL A 366 -13.63 -18.52 1.87
CA VAL A 366 -12.20 -18.85 1.84
C VAL A 366 -11.51 -18.37 3.12
N LEU A 367 -11.83 -17.16 3.59
CA LEU A 367 -11.32 -16.62 4.84
C LEU A 367 -11.74 -17.49 6.04
N CYS A 368 -13.00 -17.90 6.11
CA CYS A 368 -13.49 -18.79 7.17
C CYS A 368 -12.76 -20.12 7.17
N ILE A 369 -12.57 -20.74 6.01
CA ILE A 369 -11.80 -21.99 5.87
C ILE A 369 -10.37 -21.79 6.37
N LEU A 370 -9.69 -20.72 5.93
CA LEU A 370 -8.33 -20.43 6.35
C LEU A 370 -8.23 -20.18 7.86
N ILE A 371 -9.17 -19.44 8.47
CA ILE A 371 -9.21 -19.21 9.91
C ILE A 371 -9.39 -20.54 10.67
N VAL A 372 -10.32 -21.39 10.23
CA VAL A 372 -10.58 -22.70 10.86
C VAL A 372 -9.35 -23.60 10.74
N VAL A 373 -8.79 -23.76 9.54
CA VAL A 373 -7.59 -24.58 9.31
C VAL A 373 -6.40 -24.04 10.12
N SER A 374 -6.19 -22.73 10.15
CA SER A 374 -5.14 -22.11 10.97
C SER A 374 -5.30 -22.39 12.44
N SER A 375 -6.53 -22.21 12.95
CA SER A 375 -6.82 -22.39 14.37
C SER A 375 -6.62 -23.84 14.78
N VAL A 376 -7.12 -24.79 13.99
CA VAL A 376 -6.96 -26.24 14.24
C VAL A 376 -5.48 -26.63 14.22
N LEU A 377 -4.70 -26.13 13.26
CA LEU A 377 -3.28 -26.45 13.19
C LEU A 377 -2.49 -25.83 14.35
N ILE A 378 -2.78 -24.58 14.73
CA ILE A 378 -2.12 -23.92 15.87
C ILE A 378 -2.42 -24.64 17.19
N VAL A 379 -3.68 -25.05 17.41
CA VAL A 379 -4.08 -25.79 18.61
C VAL A 379 -3.41 -27.16 18.67
N ASN A 380 -3.28 -27.84 17.52
CA ASN A 380 -2.63 -29.15 17.42
C ASN A 380 -1.10 -29.06 17.21
N ARG A 381 -0.49 -27.90 17.45
CA ARG A 381 0.96 -27.72 17.29
C ARG A 381 1.71 -28.61 18.29
N PRO A 382 2.64 -29.47 17.85
CA PRO A 382 3.42 -30.30 18.77
C PRO A 382 4.31 -29.41 19.65
N LEU A 383 4.18 -29.60 20.97
CA LEU A 383 4.90 -28.86 22.01
C LEU A 383 6.34 -29.36 22.18
N LEU A 384 6.59 -30.62 21.88
CA LEU A 384 7.91 -31.24 21.83
C LEU A 384 8.15 -31.72 20.41
N GLN A 385 9.27 -31.32 19.83
CA GLN A 385 9.63 -31.71 18.47
C GLN A 385 11.06 -32.21 18.46
N MET A 386 11.25 -33.37 17.82
CA MET A 386 12.56 -33.98 17.63
C MET A 386 12.84 -34.08 16.14
N THR A 387 14.01 -33.63 15.72
CA THR A 387 14.44 -33.68 14.33
C THR A 387 15.84 -34.28 14.29
N ARG A 388 16.02 -35.35 13.52
CA ARG A 388 17.35 -35.87 13.23
C ARG A 388 18.10 -34.88 12.37
N LEU A 389 19.29 -34.46 12.82
CA LEU A 389 20.21 -33.68 12.02
C LEU A 389 20.98 -34.63 11.11
N ARG A 390 21.21 -34.19 9.87
CA ARG A 390 22.03 -34.95 8.94
C ARG A 390 23.49 -34.69 9.27
N ASP A 391 24.11 -35.64 9.93
CA ASP A 391 25.55 -35.62 10.18
C ASP A 391 26.25 -36.12 8.91
N GLY A 392 27.25 -35.38 8.42
CA GLY A 392 27.99 -35.73 7.19
C GLY A 392 29.04 -36.82 7.38
N ASN A 393 29.11 -37.44 8.56
CA ASN A 393 30.08 -38.49 8.88
C ASN A 393 29.57 -39.85 8.41
N GLN A 394 30.10 -40.30 7.28
CA GLN A 394 30.01 -41.69 6.85
C GLN A 394 30.77 -42.56 7.87
N GLY A 395 30.13 -43.64 8.34
CA GLY A 395 30.67 -44.49 9.40
C GLY A 395 32.11 -44.93 9.12
N THR A 396 32.98 -44.81 10.10
CA THR A 396 34.39 -45.19 10.02
C THR A 396 34.61 -46.53 10.68
N VAL A 397 35.43 -47.39 10.07
CA VAL A 397 35.77 -48.68 10.67
C VAL A 397 36.84 -48.45 11.72
N ILE A 398 36.52 -48.74 12.98
CA ILE A 398 37.41 -48.68 14.13
C ILE A 398 37.67 -50.09 14.68
N ARG A 399 38.80 -50.26 15.38
CA ARG A 399 39.12 -51.48 16.12
C ARG A 399 39.18 -51.17 17.60
N ASP A 400 38.62 -52.07 18.41
CA ASP A 400 38.76 -51.99 19.86
C ASP A 400 40.11 -52.59 20.32
N ALA A 401 40.44 -52.40 21.61
CA ALA A 401 41.66 -52.92 22.25
C ALA A 401 41.80 -54.45 22.13
N GLU A 402 40.68 -55.15 21.99
CA GLU A 402 40.58 -56.61 21.83
C GLU A 402 40.66 -57.07 20.36
N GLY A 403 40.81 -56.15 19.40
CA GLY A 403 40.92 -56.44 17.97
C GLY A 403 39.60 -56.56 17.21
N ASN A 404 38.46 -56.48 17.91
CA ASN A 404 37.12 -56.50 17.35
C ASN A 404 36.88 -55.28 16.43
N ARG A 405 36.25 -55.50 15.26
CA ARG A 405 35.99 -54.46 14.25
C ARG A 405 34.58 -53.91 14.38
N PHE A 406 34.46 -52.60 14.53
CA PHE A 406 33.19 -51.89 14.60
C PHE A 406 33.12 -50.81 13.52
N VAL A 407 31.91 -50.53 13.04
CA VAL A 407 31.63 -49.31 12.28
C VAL A 407 31.11 -48.27 13.26
N ALA A 408 31.84 -47.16 13.40
CA ALA A 408 31.47 -46.05 14.27
C ALA A 408 30.95 -44.86 13.46
N GLY A 409 29.76 -44.39 13.81
CA GLY A 409 29.15 -43.17 13.27
C GLY A 409 28.67 -42.26 14.40
N SER A 410 28.38 -41.01 14.05
CA SER A 410 27.69 -40.08 14.93
C SER A 410 26.35 -39.71 14.32
N THR A 411 25.31 -39.59 15.14
CA THR A 411 24.05 -39.00 14.74
C THR A 411 23.64 -37.96 15.76
N SER A 412 23.21 -36.81 15.29
CA SER A 412 22.79 -35.71 16.15
C SER A 412 21.28 -35.51 16.04
N ILE A 413 20.65 -35.24 17.17
CA ILE A 413 19.21 -35.00 17.27
C ILE A 413 19.04 -33.60 17.85
N ALA A 414 18.28 -32.77 17.14
CA ALA A 414 17.80 -31.51 17.65
C ALA A 414 16.44 -31.72 18.31
N MET A 415 16.35 -31.37 19.59
CA MET A 415 15.11 -31.38 20.35
C MET A 415 14.68 -29.94 20.63
N VAL A 416 13.39 -29.67 20.48
CA VAL A 416 12.81 -28.35 20.69
C VAL A 416 11.69 -28.48 21.70
N ASN A 417 11.87 -27.84 22.86
CA ASN A 417 10.85 -27.74 23.88
C ASN A 417 10.15 -26.38 23.76
N LYS A 418 8.86 -26.41 23.39
CA LYS A 418 8.00 -25.24 23.26
C LYS A 418 7.11 -25.03 24.48
N THR A 419 7.33 -25.79 25.56
CA THR A 419 6.63 -25.64 26.83
C THR A 419 7.36 -24.69 27.76
N TRP A 420 6.63 -24.20 28.76
CA TRP A 420 7.12 -23.31 29.82
C TRP A 420 7.87 -24.05 30.95
N GLN A 421 7.98 -25.37 30.85
CA GLN A 421 8.60 -26.23 31.85
C GLN A 421 9.75 -26.99 31.20
N ASP A 422 10.79 -27.24 31.98
CA ASP A 422 11.87 -28.12 31.56
C ASP A 422 11.32 -29.54 31.39
N ARG A 423 11.81 -30.23 30.35
CA ARG A 423 11.42 -31.62 30.06
C ARG A 423 12.65 -32.49 30.09
N ARG A 424 12.48 -33.74 30.49
CA ARG A 424 13.54 -34.76 30.49
C ARG A 424 13.15 -35.87 29.53
N ALA A 425 14.08 -36.29 28.69
CA ALA A 425 13.92 -37.46 27.83
C ALA A 425 14.92 -38.52 28.24
N GLU A 426 14.45 -39.75 28.37
CA GLU A 426 15.27 -40.94 28.58
C GLU A 426 15.53 -41.60 27.23
N VAL A 427 16.77 -42.04 27.04
CA VAL A 427 17.17 -42.79 25.85
C VAL A 427 16.88 -44.26 26.08
N LEU A 428 15.92 -44.81 25.36
CA LEU A 428 15.62 -46.24 25.39
C LEU A 428 16.31 -46.92 24.22
N TYR A 429 17.15 -47.88 24.55
CA TYR A 429 17.86 -48.70 23.58
C TYR A 429 17.02 -49.93 23.24
N ASP A 430 17.06 -50.33 21.97
CA ASP A 430 16.48 -51.60 21.54
C ASP A 430 17.45 -52.72 21.96
N GLU A 431 17.10 -53.49 23.00
CA GLU A 431 17.97 -54.54 23.57
C GLU A 431 18.30 -55.65 22.55
N ASP A 432 17.46 -55.82 21.54
CA ASP A 432 17.63 -56.83 20.48
C ASP A 432 18.54 -56.37 19.33
N SER A 433 18.99 -55.11 19.35
CA SER A 433 19.85 -54.54 18.30
C SER A 433 21.34 -54.80 18.59
N PRO A 434 22.13 -55.28 17.61
CA PRO A 434 23.57 -55.44 17.76
C PRO A 434 24.34 -54.10 17.82
N ALA A 435 23.65 -52.97 17.64
CA ALA A 435 24.22 -51.64 17.70
C ALA A 435 24.35 -51.12 19.14
N THR A 436 25.57 -50.78 19.55
CA THR A 436 25.86 -50.12 20.82
C THR A 436 25.83 -48.61 20.62
N VAL A 437 24.86 -47.94 21.24
CA VAL A 437 24.84 -46.46 21.30
C VAL A 437 25.63 -46.01 22.51
N VAL A 438 26.73 -45.29 22.28
CA VAL A 438 27.53 -44.64 23.31
C VAL A 438 26.98 -43.21 23.48
N SER A 439 26.07 -43.04 24.43
CA SER A 439 25.62 -41.72 24.89
C SER A 439 26.53 -41.19 26.00
N ARG A 440 26.63 -39.86 26.12
CA ARG A 440 27.33 -39.21 27.25
C ARG A 440 26.43 -39.11 28.49
N HIS A 441 25.11 -39.16 28.31
CA HIS A 441 24.10 -39.08 29.38
C HIS A 441 22.86 -39.93 28.99
N ASP A 442 22.33 -40.70 29.94
CA ASP A 442 21.11 -41.52 29.74
C ASP A 442 19.82 -40.67 29.83
N ILE A 443 19.91 -39.54 30.54
CA ILE A 443 18.85 -38.54 30.68
C ILE A 443 19.28 -37.27 29.95
N LEU A 444 18.43 -36.80 29.04
CA LEU A 444 18.62 -35.59 28.27
C LEU A 444 17.70 -34.51 28.83
N GLU A 445 18.29 -33.43 29.33
CA GLU A 445 17.56 -32.24 29.76
C GLU A 445 17.24 -31.36 28.54
N ILE A 446 15.97 -30.98 28.43
CA ILE A 446 15.45 -30.12 27.37
C ILE A 446 14.82 -28.89 28.04
N PRO A 447 15.60 -27.82 28.25
CA PRO A 447 15.13 -26.62 28.94
C PRO A 447 13.90 -26.01 28.28
N ALA A 448 13.06 -25.35 29.07
CA ALA A 448 11.87 -24.65 28.61
C ALA A 448 12.20 -23.65 27.48
N ASN A 449 11.32 -23.57 26.48
CA ASN A 449 11.46 -22.64 25.35
C ASN A 449 12.82 -22.69 24.61
N SER A 450 13.55 -23.81 24.71
CA SER A 450 14.89 -23.93 24.15
C SER A 450 14.97 -24.99 23.05
N ARG A 451 16.06 -24.91 22.29
CA ARG A 451 16.50 -25.96 21.38
C ARG A 451 17.78 -26.56 21.96
N SER A 452 17.76 -27.84 22.26
CA SER A 452 18.95 -28.59 22.65
C SER A 452 19.37 -29.52 21.51
N GLU A 453 20.68 -29.72 21.37
CA GLU A 453 21.25 -30.63 20.39
C GLU A 453 22.07 -31.67 21.14
N HIS A 454 21.79 -32.94 20.85
CA HIS A 454 22.45 -34.06 21.48
C HIS A 454 23.00 -34.98 20.40
N SER A 455 24.30 -35.25 20.48
CA SER A 455 25.00 -36.14 19.55
C SER A 455 25.22 -37.50 20.22
N PHE A 456 24.88 -38.55 19.49
CA PHE A 456 25.03 -39.93 19.91
C PHE A 456 26.08 -40.59 19.02
N ASN A 457 27.04 -41.28 19.64
CA ASN A 457 27.96 -42.12 18.90
C ASN A 457 27.37 -43.53 18.82
N VAL A 458 27.26 -44.08 17.62
CA VAL A 458 26.72 -45.42 17.41
C VAL A 458 27.86 -46.30 16.91
N ARG A 459 28.05 -47.44 17.57
CA ARG A 459 29.00 -48.48 17.18
C ARG A 459 28.23 -49.73 16.82
N VAL A 460 28.49 -50.28 15.65
CA VAL A 460 27.86 -51.52 15.19
C VAL A 460 28.96 -52.53 14.86
N PRO A 461 28.92 -53.76 15.41
CA PRO A 461 29.83 -54.83 15.02
C PRO A 461 29.78 -55.05 13.52
N LEU A 462 30.95 -55.17 12.87
CA LEU A 462 31.01 -55.35 11.41
C LEU A 462 30.25 -56.60 10.93
N GLU A 463 30.13 -57.61 11.79
CA GLU A 463 29.44 -58.88 11.52
C GLU A 463 27.91 -58.74 11.45
N ALA A 464 27.34 -57.69 12.05
CA ALA A 464 25.90 -57.41 12.03
C ALA A 464 25.42 -56.76 10.72
N PHE A 465 26.34 -56.41 9.83
CA PHE A 465 26.00 -55.82 8.52
C PHE A 465 25.62 -56.91 7.53
N GLN A 466 24.32 -57.07 7.25
CA GLN A 466 23.82 -57.87 6.14
C GLN A 466 23.88 -57.05 4.84
N GLY A 467 25.08 -56.86 4.29
CA GLY A 467 25.31 -56.06 3.09
C GLY A 467 25.81 -54.64 3.37
N ARG A 468 25.39 -53.65 2.58
CA ARG A 468 25.90 -52.26 2.65
C ARG A 468 25.25 -51.38 3.72
N TYR A 469 24.21 -51.87 4.40
CA TYR A 469 23.40 -51.09 5.34
C TYR A 469 23.10 -51.91 6.60
N HIS A 470 23.00 -51.24 7.73
CA HIS A 470 22.45 -51.77 8.96
C HIS A 470 21.50 -50.72 9.53
N GLU A 471 20.25 -51.12 9.79
CA GLU A 471 19.23 -50.25 10.34
C GLU A 471 19.14 -50.47 11.86
N THR A 472 19.21 -49.38 12.62
CA THR A 472 19.08 -49.40 14.07
C THR A 472 18.06 -48.36 14.47
N VAL A 473 17.09 -48.75 15.30
CA VAL A 473 16.09 -47.84 15.84
C VAL A 473 16.52 -47.39 17.23
N ILE A 474 16.73 -46.09 17.40
CA ILE A 474 16.89 -45.47 18.72
C ILE A 474 15.53 -44.94 19.14
N ARG A 475 15.01 -45.38 20.30
CA ARG A 475 13.75 -44.89 20.87
C ARG A 475 14.06 -43.86 21.96
N LEU A 476 13.29 -42.77 21.98
CA LEU A 476 13.38 -41.76 23.02
C LEU A 476 12.03 -41.72 23.72
N SER A 477 12.02 -41.90 25.04
CA SER A 477 10.81 -41.75 25.86
C SER A 477 10.92 -40.47 26.66
N VAL A 478 9.91 -39.60 26.57
CA VAL A 478 9.87 -38.41 27.43
C VAL A 478 9.38 -38.85 28.79
N VAL A 479 10.20 -38.64 29.83
CA VAL A 479 9.85 -39.02 31.20
C VAL A 479 8.63 -38.20 31.62
N PRO A 480 7.49 -38.83 31.98
CA PRO A 480 6.33 -38.12 32.51
C PRO A 480 6.75 -37.34 33.75
N ASP A 481 6.39 -36.06 33.81
CA ASP A 481 6.68 -35.22 34.95
C ASP A 481 5.93 -35.76 36.19
N PRO A 482 6.60 -36.03 37.33
CA PRO A 482 5.95 -36.60 38.51
C PRO A 482 4.81 -35.74 39.09
N HIS A 483 4.65 -34.50 38.63
CA HIS A 483 3.58 -33.59 39.04
C HIS A 483 2.39 -33.50 38.07
N THR A 484 2.40 -34.21 36.93
CA THR A 484 1.26 -34.24 35.99
C THR A 484 0.62 -35.63 35.93
N LEU A 485 -0.52 -35.80 36.63
CA LEU A 485 -1.36 -37.02 36.65
C LEU A 485 -2.19 -37.23 35.36
N ALA A 486 -1.85 -36.57 34.25
CA ALA A 486 -2.55 -36.75 32.98
C ALA A 486 -1.58 -37.38 31.96
N PRO A 487 -1.92 -38.52 31.32
CA PRO A 487 -1.17 -39.00 30.17
C PRO A 487 -1.24 -37.90 29.11
N ALA A 488 -0.08 -37.41 28.67
CA ALA A 488 -0.01 -36.46 27.56
C ALA A 488 -0.70 -37.11 26.33
N PRO A 489 -1.82 -36.58 25.83
CA PRO A 489 -2.52 -37.16 24.70
C PRO A 489 -1.83 -36.69 23.44
N ASN A 490 -0.63 -37.19 23.21
CA ASN A 490 0.09 -37.17 21.94
C ASN A 490 1.14 -38.25 22.06
N ALA A 491 0.69 -39.50 21.94
CA ALA A 491 1.56 -40.59 21.56
C ALA A 491 2.37 -40.12 20.36
N PHE A 492 3.69 -40.08 20.54
CA PHE A 492 4.61 -39.86 19.43
C PHE A 492 4.20 -40.79 18.29
N PRO A 493 4.10 -40.33 17.03
CA PRO A 493 4.07 -41.28 15.94
C PRO A 493 5.35 -42.10 16.06
N GLU A 494 5.20 -43.41 16.21
CA GLU A 494 6.25 -44.41 16.09
C GLU A 494 6.95 -44.21 14.74
N ARG A 495 7.91 -43.30 14.69
CA ARG A 495 8.80 -43.13 13.54
C ARG A 495 10.18 -43.48 14.05
N GLY A 496 10.51 -44.75 13.92
CA GLY A 496 11.87 -45.21 14.09
C GLY A 496 12.81 -44.37 13.24
N CYS A 497 13.93 -43.97 13.83
CA CYS A 497 15.02 -43.34 13.09
C CYS A 497 15.65 -44.41 12.19
N VAL A 498 15.20 -44.50 10.93
CA VAL A 498 15.83 -45.36 9.92
C VAL A 498 17.14 -44.72 9.48
N MET A 499 18.26 -45.35 9.82
CA MET A 499 19.57 -44.95 9.30
C MET A 499 19.74 -45.47 7.87
N SER A 500 19.80 -44.56 6.89
CA SER A 500 20.32 -44.87 5.56
C SER A 500 21.26 -43.73 5.14
N GLU A 501 22.43 -44.05 4.58
CA GLU A 501 23.21 -43.03 3.88
C GLU A 501 23.83 -43.49 2.55
N SER A 502 23.74 -42.55 1.61
CA SER A 502 24.15 -42.52 0.22
C SER A 502 25.67 -42.52 0.01
N HIS A 503 26.10 -43.36 -0.95
CA HIS A 503 27.38 -43.47 -1.66
C HIS A 503 28.50 -42.44 -1.40
N ALA A 504 29.67 -42.97 -1.04
CA ALA A 504 30.97 -42.43 -1.46
C ALA A 504 31.17 -42.73 -2.96
N GLU A 505 31.21 -41.68 -3.76
CA GLU A 505 31.66 -41.73 -5.15
C GLU A 505 33.17 -41.45 -5.18
N ASP A 506 33.91 -42.34 -5.84
CA ASP A 506 35.37 -42.36 -6.02
C ASP A 506 35.92 -40.99 -6.47
N GLN A 507 36.69 -40.32 -5.59
CA GLN A 507 37.30 -39.01 -5.84
C GLN A 507 38.69 -39.11 -6.50
N SER A 508 38.90 -40.06 -7.43
CA SER A 508 40.16 -40.19 -8.18
C SER A 508 40.10 -39.72 -9.65
N GLN A 509 39.03 -39.05 -10.09
CA GLN A 509 38.98 -38.42 -11.42
C GLN A 509 39.04 -36.88 -11.35
N PRO A 510 39.82 -36.23 -12.23
CA PRO A 510 39.90 -34.77 -12.27
C PRO A 510 38.51 -34.18 -12.49
N LYS A 511 38.07 -33.34 -11.54
CA LYS A 511 36.79 -32.63 -11.58
C LYS A 511 36.64 -31.91 -12.92
N LYS A 512 35.86 -32.49 -13.84
CA LYS A 512 35.26 -31.76 -14.96
C LYS A 512 34.50 -30.59 -14.33
N PRO A 513 34.66 -29.34 -14.83
CA PRO A 513 34.03 -28.17 -14.23
C PRO A 513 32.52 -28.44 -14.11
N ARG A 514 32.01 -28.37 -12.87
CA ARG A 514 30.59 -28.51 -12.56
C ARG A 514 29.83 -27.54 -13.46
N ARG A 515 29.18 -28.05 -14.51
CA ARG A 515 28.14 -27.30 -15.21
C ARG A 515 27.07 -27.02 -14.16
N LEU A 516 26.84 -25.74 -13.90
CA LEU A 516 25.84 -25.24 -12.97
C LEU A 516 24.50 -25.89 -13.33
N ASN A 517 24.03 -26.85 -12.52
CA ASN A 517 22.78 -27.53 -12.80
C ASN A 517 21.63 -26.60 -12.41
N LEU A 518 21.27 -25.73 -13.35
CA LEU A 518 20.24 -24.69 -13.21
C LEU A 518 18.83 -25.28 -13.17
N TRP A 519 18.62 -26.58 -13.38
CA TRP A 519 17.30 -27.21 -13.49
C TRP A 519 16.34 -26.96 -12.31
N PRO A 520 16.77 -26.94 -11.03
CA PRO A 520 15.90 -26.56 -9.90
C PRO A 520 15.55 -25.06 -9.91
N TRP A 521 16.39 -24.26 -10.54
CA TRP A 521 16.18 -22.83 -10.74
C TRP A 521 15.43 -22.55 -12.03
N VAL A 522 15.28 -23.48 -12.96
CA VAL A 522 14.53 -23.27 -14.21
C VAL A 522 13.09 -22.85 -13.93
N PRO A 523 12.31 -23.45 -13.02
CA PRO A 523 10.98 -22.94 -12.68
C PRO A 523 11.02 -21.53 -12.09
N VAL A 524 12.01 -21.21 -11.24
CA VAL A 524 12.14 -19.89 -10.59
C VAL A 524 12.64 -18.82 -11.55
N ILE A 525 13.53 -19.18 -12.49
CA ILE A 525 14.06 -18.33 -13.54
C ILE A 525 13.03 -18.18 -14.66
N VAL A 526 12.23 -19.20 -14.97
CA VAL A 526 11.13 -19.12 -15.95
C VAL A 526 9.95 -18.35 -15.36
N ILE A 527 9.59 -18.54 -14.09
CA ILE A 527 8.60 -17.70 -13.40
C ILE A 527 9.15 -16.28 -13.24
N GLY A 528 10.41 -16.10 -12.86
CA GLY A 528 11.06 -14.78 -12.80
C GLY A 528 11.15 -14.10 -14.16
N ALA A 529 11.51 -14.81 -15.22
CA ALA A 529 11.62 -14.31 -16.59
C ALA A 529 10.28 -14.27 -17.33
N ALA A 530 9.21 -14.84 -16.79
CA ALA A 530 7.85 -14.62 -17.27
C ALA A 530 7.19 -13.47 -16.49
N VAL A 531 7.33 -13.46 -15.17
CA VAL A 531 6.71 -12.47 -14.27
C VAL A 531 7.42 -11.14 -14.37
N ILE A 532 8.75 -11.05 -14.37
CA ILE A 532 9.46 -9.76 -14.42
C ILE A 532 9.25 -9.08 -15.77
N PRO A 533 9.37 -9.73 -16.94
CA PRO A 533 9.06 -9.12 -18.22
C PRO A 533 7.57 -8.92 -18.46
N ASN A 534 6.65 -9.74 -17.91
CA ASN A 534 5.21 -9.44 -18.00
C ASN A 534 4.76 -8.37 -17.03
N THR A 535 5.32 -8.27 -15.82
CA THR A 535 5.05 -7.13 -14.92
C THR A 535 5.73 -5.88 -15.44
N MET A 536 6.95 -5.95 -15.99
CA MET A 536 7.55 -4.83 -16.73
C MET A 536 6.80 -4.53 -18.03
N LYS A 537 6.25 -5.51 -18.77
CA LYS A 537 5.38 -5.26 -19.93
C LYS A 537 4.01 -4.76 -19.52
N ILE A 538 3.47 -5.10 -18.37
CA ILE A 538 2.21 -4.53 -17.85
C ILE A 538 2.47 -3.11 -17.32
N MET A 539 3.61 -2.89 -16.65
CA MET A 539 4.05 -1.57 -16.18
C MET A 539 4.52 -0.67 -17.34
N ASN A 540 5.06 -1.23 -18.42
CA ASN A 540 5.46 -0.52 -19.64
C ASN A 540 4.32 -0.41 -20.66
N ALA A 541 3.41 -1.38 -20.78
CA ALA A 541 2.20 -1.23 -21.60
C ALA A 541 1.22 -0.22 -20.97
N GLN A 542 1.35 0.07 -19.67
CA GLN A 542 0.67 1.18 -19.00
C GLN A 542 1.50 2.47 -18.92
N ARG A 543 2.80 2.43 -19.26
CA ARG A 543 3.60 3.63 -19.56
C ARG A 543 3.67 3.77 -21.09
N TYR A 544 2.65 4.44 -21.64
CA TYR A 544 2.53 4.84 -23.04
C TYR A 544 2.09 3.73 -24.03
N PRO A 545 0.88 3.83 -24.63
CA PRO A 545 0.82 3.99 -26.07
C PRO A 545 1.24 5.42 -26.38
N ALA A 546 2.52 5.60 -26.65
CA ALA A 546 2.95 6.74 -27.44
C ALA A 546 2.37 6.44 -28.81
N HIS A 547 1.21 7.04 -29.11
CA HIS A 547 0.90 7.29 -30.50
C HIS A 547 2.13 7.98 -31.09
N THR A 548 2.64 7.42 -32.17
CA THR A 548 3.60 8.03 -33.07
C THR A 548 3.03 9.37 -33.51
N VAL A 549 3.32 10.41 -32.74
CA VAL A 549 3.33 11.79 -33.18
C VAL A 549 4.80 12.07 -33.36
N GLU A 550 5.25 11.96 -34.61
CA GLU A 550 6.47 12.60 -35.06
C GLU A 550 6.45 14.06 -34.62
N ASP A 551 7.53 14.47 -33.95
CA ASP A 551 8.05 15.82 -33.80
C ASP A 551 7.05 16.98 -33.82
N ARG A 552 6.74 17.57 -32.64
CA ARG A 552 6.97 19.01 -32.31
C ARG A 552 7.04 19.24 -30.79
N PRO A 553 7.93 20.14 -30.31
CA PRO A 553 8.11 20.42 -28.88
C PRO A 553 7.21 21.55 -28.36
N TRP A 554 6.71 21.39 -27.12
CA TRP A 554 6.52 22.47 -26.12
C TRP A 554 5.67 23.73 -26.46
N GLU A 555 4.35 23.64 -26.73
CA GLU A 555 3.44 24.82 -26.77
C GLU A 555 1.97 24.52 -26.36
N ALA A 556 1.70 24.14 -25.11
CA ALA A 556 0.31 23.80 -24.67
C ALA A 556 -0.33 24.81 -23.69
N SER A 557 0.31 25.95 -23.38
CA SER A 557 -0.28 26.99 -22.53
C SER A 557 -0.67 28.27 -23.27
N ARG A 558 -0.08 28.56 -24.44
CA ARG A 558 -0.53 29.64 -25.33
C ARG A 558 -1.79 29.27 -26.12
N GLY A 559 -1.92 28.00 -26.51
CA GLY A 559 -3.02 27.56 -27.38
C GLY A 559 -4.42 27.67 -26.78
N PHE A 560 -4.61 27.70 -25.46
CA PHE A 560 -5.95 27.81 -24.86
C PHE A 560 -6.48 29.26 -24.84
N ASP A 561 -5.60 30.23 -24.59
CA ASP A 561 -5.94 31.65 -24.70
C ASP A 561 -6.09 32.03 -26.19
N GLU A 562 -5.18 31.56 -27.06
CA GLU A 562 -5.31 31.73 -28.52
C GLU A 562 -6.56 31.03 -29.09
N GLU A 563 -6.96 29.86 -28.59
CA GLU A 563 -8.18 29.16 -29.05
C GLU A 563 -9.46 29.87 -28.58
N ARG A 564 -9.44 30.50 -27.40
CA ARG A 564 -10.55 31.33 -26.92
C ARG A 564 -10.64 32.61 -27.73
N ASP A 565 -9.52 33.30 -27.94
CA ASP A 565 -9.45 34.55 -28.70
C ASP A 565 -9.81 34.32 -30.17
N ALA A 566 -9.38 33.21 -30.77
CA ALA A 566 -9.74 32.82 -32.13
C ALA A 566 -11.23 32.46 -32.30
N ARG A 567 -11.88 31.91 -31.26
CA ARG A 567 -13.33 31.65 -31.27
C ARG A 567 -14.15 32.92 -31.11
N VAL A 568 -13.67 33.86 -30.27
CA VAL A 568 -14.28 35.18 -30.11
C VAL A 568 -14.14 35.97 -31.41
N ALA A 569 -12.95 35.99 -32.02
CA ALA A 569 -12.71 36.63 -33.31
C ALA A 569 -13.59 36.04 -34.43
N PHE A 570 -13.78 34.72 -34.47
CA PHE A 570 -14.67 34.08 -35.45
C PHE A 570 -16.13 34.53 -35.29
N ALA A 571 -16.62 34.67 -34.06
CA ALA A 571 -17.98 35.10 -33.78
C ALA A 571 -18.18 36.62 -34.00
N ASP A 572 -17.20 37.44 -33.63
CA ASP A 572 -17.23 38.90 -33.80
C ASP A 572 -17.16 39.31 -35.28
N ALA A 573 -16.50 38.49 -36.13
CA ALA A 573 -16.47 38.67 -37.58
C ALA A 573 -17.77 38.25 -38.29
N GLY A 574 -18.80 37.82 -37.56
CA GLY A 574 -20.10 37.41 -38.14
C GLY A 574 -20.04 36.13 -38.99
N LEU A 575 -18.94 35.38 -38.92
CA LEU A 575 -18.75 34.15 -39.70
C LEU A 575 -19.54 32.98 -39.08
N ILE A 576 -20.30 32.27 -39.90
CA ILE A 576 -21.10 31.11 -39.51
C ILE A 576 -20.71 29.94 -40.41
N LEU A 577 -20.08 28.92 -39.80
CA LEU A 577 -19.86 27.64 -40.46
C LEU A 577 -21.10 26.76 -40.27
N SER A 578 -21.81 26.49 -41.36
CA SER A 578 -23.01 25.66 -41.37
C SER A 578 -22.83 24.41 -42.21
N ALA A 579 -23.52 23.33 -41.84
CA ALA A 579 -23.56 22.10 -42.61
C ALA A 579 -24.96 21.91 -43.19
N GLN A 580 -25.05 21.69 -44.49
CA GLN A 580 -26.30 21.41 -45.21
C GLN A 580 -26.22 20.04 -45.89
N LEU A 581 -27.37 19.38 -46.00
CA LEU A 581 -27.51 18.14 -46.76
C LEU A 581 -27.67 18.48 -48.25
N GLY A 582 -26.92 17.81 -49.13
CA GLY A 582 -27.01 18.02 -50.58
C GLY A 582 -28.39 17.68 -51.15
N ARG A 583 -28.74 18.23 -52.33
CA ARG A 583 -30.05 18.07 -53.00
C ARG A 583 -30.46 16.61 -53.27
N SER A 584 -29.51 15.67 -53.37
CA SER A 584 -29.75 14.23 -53.52
C SER A 584 -29.97 13.48 -52.18
N GLN A 585 -29.93 14.18 -51.05
CA GLN A 585 -29.89 13.62 -49.69
C GLN A 585 -28.76 12.60 -49.44
N GLN A 586 -27.76 12.58 -50.31
CA GLN A 586 -26.53 11.82 -50.15
C GLN A 586 -25.37 12.81 -50.18
N GLY A 587 -24.81 13.09 -48.99
CA GLY A 587 -23.64 13.94 -48.83
C GLY A 587 -23.86 15.19 -47.98
N LEU A 588 -22.79 15.58 -47.27
CA LEU A 588 -22.71 16.77 -46.43
C LEU A 588 -21.98 17.87 -47.20
N ARG A 589 -22.54 19.09 -47.22
CA ARG A 589 -21.87 20.29 -47.74
C ARG A 589 -21.65 21.27 -46.62
N LEU A 590 -20.44 21.81 -46.52
CA LEU A 590 -20.13 22.88 -45.58
C LEU A 590 -20.18 24.23 -46.29
N HIS A 591 -20.87 25.17 -45.67
CA HIS A 591 -20.99 26.55 -46.13
C HIS A 591 -20.41 27.46 -45.06
N LEU A 592 -19.50 28.34 -45.46
CA LEU A 592 -19.06 29.45 -44.64
C LEU A 592 -19.85 30.69 -45.06
N ASN A 593 -20.78 31.13 -44.22
CA ASN A 593 -21.57 32.32 -44.46
C ASN A 593 -21.01 33.48 -43.63
N GLY A 594 -20.91 34.66 -44.21
CA GLY A 594 -20.48 35.91 -43.56
C GLY A 594 -20.99 37.10 -44.37
N ASP A 595 -20.72 38.32 -43.93
CA ASP A 595 -21.01 39.51 -44.75
C ASP A 595 -20.16 39.47 -46.03
N ASP A 596 -20.76 39.76 -47.19
CA ASP A 596 -20.15 39.56 -48.53
C ASP A 596 -18.82 40.30 -48.72
N ASP A 597 -18.59 41.38 -47.96
CA ASP A 597 -17.34 42.16 -47.97
C ASP A 597 -16.15 41.43 -47.27
N ILE A 598 -16.41 40.49 -46.36
CA ILE A 598 -15.38 39.80 -45.55
C ILE A 598 -14.81 38.57 -46.28
N ILE A 599 -15.60 37.94 -47.16
CA ILE A 599 -15.28 36.61 -47.70
C ILE A 599 -14.24 36.66 -48.83
N ALA A 600 -14.08 37.79 -49.52
CA ALA A 600 -13.35 37.83 -50.79
C ALA A 600 -11.89 38.31 -50.73
N SER A 601 -11.43 39.01 -49.67
CA SER A 601 -10.05 39.52 -49.59
C SER A 601 -9.28 39.20 -48.30
N ASP A 602 -9.96 38.85 -47.21
CA ASP A 602 -9.34 38.93 -45.87
C ASP A 602 -9.10 37.56 -45.22
N LEU A 603 -9.64 36.48 -45.81
CA LEU A 603 -9.50 35.09 -45.36
C LEU A 603 -8.43 34.33 -46.15
N TYR A 604 -7.44 33.76 -45.46
CA TYR A 604 -6.40 32.94 -46.10
C TYR A 604 -5.92 31.76 -45.22
N ASP A 605 -5.30 30.76 -45.87
CA ASP A 605 -4.83 29.47 -45.29
C ASP A 605 -5.92 28.71 -44.52
N LEU A 606 -7.13 28.65 -45.09
CA LEU A 606 -8.25 27.92 -44.51
C LEU A 606 -8.03 26.41 -44.62
N ARG A 607 -8.02 25.74 -43.46
CA ARG A 607 -7.89 24.29 -43.33
C ARG A 607 -9.03 23.73 -42.51
N LEU A 608 -9.62 22.67 -43.02
CA LEU A 608 -10.69 21.93 -42.37
C LEU A 608 -10.18 20.58 -41.90
N HIS A 609 -10.13 20.39 -40.58
CA HIS A 609 -9.85 19.10 -39.97
C HIS A 609 -11.15 18.37 -39.67
N CYS A 610 -11.36 17.23 -40.32
CA CYS A 610 -12.53 16.37 -40.15
C CYS A 610 -12.10 15.12 -39.37
N TYR A 611 -12.67 14.87 -38.20
CA TYR A 611 -12.35 13.67 -37.43
C TYR A 611 -13.60 12.95 -36.93
N ARG A 612 -13.49 11.63 -36.74
CA ARG A 612 -14.58 10.80 -36.24
C ARG A 612 -14.25 10.27 -34.85
N PRO A 613 -15.00 10.66 -33.79
CA PRO A 613 -14.66 10.31 -32.40
C PRO A 613 -14.53 8.80 -32.13
N ASN A 614 -15.22 7.97 -32.92
CA ASN A 614 -15.25 6.52 -32.75
C ASN A 614 -14.38 5.76 -33.77
N ASP A 615 -13.70 6.45 -34.69
CA ASP A 615 -12.85 5.84 -35.72
C ASP A 615 -11.68 6.78 -36.07
N PRO A 616 -10.58 6.75 -35.28
CA PRO A 616 -9.44 7.67 -35.46
C PRO A 616 -8.69 7.48 -36.78
N GLN A 617 -8.90 6.36 -37.50
CA GLN A 617 -8.28 6.14 -38.82
C GLN A 617 -9.02 6.87 -39.95
N ALA A 618 -10.17 7.49 -39.65
CA ALA A 618 -10.98 8.21 -40.63
C ALA A 618 -10.68 9.73 -40.67
N ASP A 619 -9.69 10.19 -39.91
CA ASP A 619 -9.34 11.61 -39.77
C ASP A 619 -8.68 12.17 -41.04
N ARG A 620 -9.11 13.37 -41.47
CA ARG A 620 -8.63 14.01 -42.70
C ARG A 620 -8.44 15.51 -42.50
N LEU A 621 -7.39 16.05 -43.11
CA LEU A 621 -7.16 17.48 -43.25
C LEU A 621 -7.39 17.88 -44.70
N ILE A 622 -8.26 18.86 -44.93
CA ILE A 622 -8.65 19.33 -46.26
C ILE A 622 -8.34 20.82 -46.34
N ALA A 623 -7.61 21.26 -47.37
CA ALA A 623 -7.42 22.67 -47.68
C ALA A 623 -8.71 23.22 -48.33
N TRP A 624 -9.19 24.38 -47.89
CA TRP A 624 -10.38 25.02 -48.43
C TRP A 624 -9.96 26.31 -49.16
N ASP A 625 -9.56 26.14 -50.41
CA ASP A 625 -8.90 27.20 -51.18
C ASP A 625 -9.83 28.35 -51.60
N ASP A 626 -11.14 28.08 -51.74
CA ASP A 626 -12.16 29.08 -52.09
C ASP A 626 -13.33 29.04 -51.08
N PRO A 627 -13.36 29.95 -50.08
CA PRO A 627 -14.40 29.98 -49.05
C PRO A 627 -15.78 30.40 -49.59
N THR A 628 -15.86 30.99 -50.78
CA THR A 628 -17.15 31.36 -51.42
C THR A 628 -17.88 30.14 -51.99
N GLN A 629 -17.15 29.05 -52.24
CA GLN A 629 -17.71 27.80 -52.71
C GLN A 629 -17.94 26.83 -51.56
N ALA A 630 -19.09 26.15 -51.59
CA ALA A 630 -19.41 25.12 -50.61
C ALA A 630 -18.46 23.92 -50.76
N LEU A 631 -17.89 23.46 -49.66
CA LEU A 631 -17.03 22.28 -49.66
C LEU A 631 -17.89 21.02 -49.65
N ASP A 632 -17.81 20.23 -50.73
CA ASP A 632 -18.56 18.97 -50.88
C ASP A 632 -17.80 17.81 -50.21
N LEU A 633 -18.41 17.25 -49.15
CA LEU A 633 -17.88 16.14 -48.36
C LEU A 633 -18.78 14.90 -48.50
N SER A 634 -19.29 14.68 -49.71
CA SER A 634 -20.18 13.56 -50.04
C SER A 634 -19.54 12.18 -49.96
N ASP A 635 -18.21 12.10 -49.85
CA ASP A 635 -17.44 10.87 -49.68
C ASP A 635 -17.33 10.40 -48.22
N LEU A 636 -17.80 11.19 -47.25
CA LEU A 636 -17.78 10.81 -45.84
C LEU A 636 -18.78 9.69 -45.53
N ARG A 637 -18.34 8.71 -44.75
CA ARG A 637 -19.20 7.61 -44.26
C ARG A 637 -20.26 8.11 -43.29
N ALA A 638 -21.38 7.40 -43.22
CA ALA A 638 -22.47 7.77 -42.34
C ALA A 638 -22.09 7.73 -40.84
N GLY A 639 -22.51 8.74 -40.07
CA GLY A 639 -22.25 8.87 -38.63
C GLY A 639 -21.98 10.29 -38.15
N LEU A 640 -21.67 10.43 -36.85
CA LEU A 640 -21.28 11.70 -36.22
C LEU A 640 -19.84 12.07 -36.60
N TRP A 641 -19.67 13.29 -37.12
CA TRP A 641 -18.39 13.88 -37.47
C TRP A 641 -18.17 15.20 -36.72
N VAL A 642 -16.90 15.50 -36.46
CA VAL A 642 -16.48 16.79 -35.90
C VAL A 642 -15.58 17.49 -36.91
N PHE A 643 -15.95 18.71 -37.27
CA PHE A 643 -15.29 19.56 -38.24
C PHE A 643 -14.65 20.73 -37.50
N THR A 644 -13.35 20.92 -37.65
CA THR A 644 -12.63 22.07 -37.08
C THR A 644 -12.02 22.88 -38.21
N LEU A 645 -12.57 24.07 -38.46
CA LEU A 645 -12.03 25.03 -39.40
C LEU A 645 -10.99 25.89 -38.69
N THR A 646 -9.83 26.07 -39.31
CA THR A 646 -8.74 26.96 -38.86
C THR A 646 -8.26 27.81 -40.02
N GLY A 647 -7.90 29.06 -39.78
CA GLY A 647 -7.30 29.95 -40.78
C GLY A 647 -6.97 31.31 -40.19
N TYR A 648 -6.81 32.32 -41.05
CA TYR A 648 -6.55 33.70 -40.65
C TYR A 648 -7.56 34.66 -41.26
N LEU A 649 -7.96 35.66 -40.48
CA LEU A 649 -8.75 36.83 -40.90
C LEU A 649 -7.97 38.08 -40.53
N ASP A 650 -7.51 38.87 -41.51
CA ASP A 650 -6.71 40.09 -41.29
C ASP A 650 -5.49 39.87 -40.37
N GLY A 651 -4.83 38.71 -40.47
CA GLY A 651 -3.70 38.33 -39.62
C GLY A 651 -4.08 37.82 -38.22
N THR A 652 -5.36 37.80 -37.88
CA THR A 652 -5.88 37.25 -36.62
C THR A 652 -6.22 35.76 -36.83
N PRO A 653 -5.73 34.83 -35.98
CA PRO A 653 -6.08 33.43 -36.12
C PRO A 653 -7.56 33.21 -35.80
N ILE A 654 -8.23 32.42 -36.62
CA ILE A 654 -9.63 32.03 -36.42
C ILE A 654 -9.76 30.52 -36.32
N ARG A 655 -10.65 30.06 -35.43
CA ARG A 655 -10.92 28.62 -35.25
C ARG A 655 -12.37 28.39 -34.84
N HIS A 656 -13.04 27.47 -35.55
CA HIS A 656 -14.42 27.10 -35.24
C HIS A 656 -14.62 25.59 -35.33
N THR A 657 -15.44 25.02 -34.44
CA THR A 657 -15.71 23.58 -34.40
C THR A 657 -17.21 23.31 -34.50
N LEU A 658 -17.60 22.57 -35.53
CA LEU A 658 -18.97 22.14 -35.81
C LEU A 658 -19.10 20.62 -35.65
N ARG A 659 -20.20 20.16 -35.07
CA ARG A 659 -20.56 18.74 -35.04
C ARG A 659 -21.74 18.50 -35.96
N ALA A 660 -21.60 17.62 -36.93
CA ALA A 660 -22.68 17.29 -37.86
C ALA A 660 -22.73 15.78 -38.14
N HIS A 661 -23.90 15.29 -38.50
CA HIS A 661 -24.13 13.88 -38.81
C HIS A 661 -24.25 13.70 -40.33
N ALA A 662 -23.40 12.88 -40.93
CA ALA A 662 -23.48 12.53 -42.35
C ALA A 662 -24.43 11.32 -42.52
N GLY A 663 -25.54 11.44 -43.27
CA GLY A 663 -26.56 10.39 -43.54
C GLY A 663 -27.33 9.86 -42.31
N VAL A 664 -28.59 9.40 -42.32
CA VAL A 664 -29.73 9.24 -43.25
C VAL A 664 -30.97 9.73 -42.48
N VAL A 665 -31.90 10.41 -43.17
CA VAL A 665 -33.31 10.70 -42.81
C VAL A 665 -33.71 10.58 -41.32
N GLY A 666 -34.05 11.73 -40.73
CA GLY A 666 -35.11 11.85 -39.72
C GLY A 666 -34.74 11.55 -38.26
N ALA A 667 -34.27 12.56 -37.54
CA ALA A 667 -34.61 12.76 -36.13
C ALA A 667 -34.48 14.26 -35.82
N ARG A 668 -35.55 14.82 -35.23
CA ARG A 668 -35.65 16.20 -34.75
C ARG A 668 -34.57 16.57 -33.76
#